data_AF-A0A966P623-F1
#
_entry.id   AF-A0A966P623-F1
#
_cell.length_a   1.000
_cell.length_b   1.000
_cell.length_c   1.000
_cell.angle_alpha   90.00
_cell.angle_beta   90.00
_cell.angle_gamma   90.00
#
_symmetry.space_group_name_H-M   'P 1'
#
loop_
_entity.id
_entity.type
_entity.pdbx_description
1 polymer ?
#
loop_
_entity_poly.entity_id
_entity_poly.type
_entity_poly.pdbx_seq_one_letter_code
_entity_poly.pdbx_strand_id
1 'polypeptide(L)'
;MKVLFFARRTLHRQPGGDTVHLTQTLQALQAQGHQVQLVTETADLQRALATDTWDILHSMNLGRLADQYPCYAARKAHPGLKWAISTVWVDYSAYDRKRSFLLRFLPTPWVEFAKMLGRALLSGDRWPTIGLLFLRQPLHKMAWSADVLFTSTDTEAARIRQATGLGASVRTVALGRDHLPKAPAAPVRRGWVVLGRVEGLKNQVAAVEAWILLKGRGFDAPLTLYGDAAPNHGRYVRQLRDALARAQALGVDAQWKPALAPEEVPNVLAASTGVLVPSLFETFGLTALEGLHAGCEVVISSAAESASLLAPYVRTASPHAHALAEAILAPNIALPLPSEAFTWEAAGTALVKGYADAGHFIAFTGSRGMPNRYGGYEEMVDHVGRGLADLGHRVWISTSSAHPDRTYHYPGIQRARHLDPESWMGSAGQFVYDWISLRALKPWQPDAHFALGTTSSGPWLRWTFWRGRSPLAVHMDGLEWMRGKYPPAVRAYLRRAEAWATHGAQVLVSDNPGISAHLQTYQLPIEEIAYGVESPSPLSDEALTQTLEENGLVSGGYALLLCRLVPENNIDLALDALLDEGPVAVLGDWSNTYAQTLLKRFGAHPHFIRIHANFDPQFTQALRQGCRIYVHGHSAGGTNPGLLQAMAAGCRISAHDNVFNRAVLGPNASYFSTPSDLQTAWKQADHLPTFTAESTHYTWPAVTQAYANLASRLRG
;
A
#
# COMPACT_ATOMS: atom_id res chain seq x y z
N MET A 1 22.00 -10.04 9.59
CA MET A 1 21.74 -8.63 9.23
C MET A 1 22.29 -7.70 10.29
N LYS A 2 22.59 -6.46 9.90
CA LYS A 2 23.04 -5.35 10.76
C LYS A 2 21.90 -4.35 10.90
N VAL A 3 21.41 -4.18 12.13
CA VAL A 3 20.24 -3.32 12.44
C VAL A 3 20.66 -2.18 13.36
N LEU A 4 20.53 -0.95 12.88
CA LEU A 4 20.77 0.26 13.64
C LEU A 4 19.44 0.76 14.21
N PHE A 5 19.27 0.69 15.53
CA PHE A 5 18.11 1.23 16.22
C PHE A 5 18.33 2.71 16.58
N PHE A 6 17.32 3.54 16.30
CA PHE A 6 17.31 4.95 16.66
C PHE A 6 16.10 5.28 17.54
N ALA A 7 16.38 5.72 18.76
CA ALA A 7 15.34 6.00 19.76
C ALA A 7 15.42 7.44 20.28
N ARG A 8 14.41 7.81 21.08
CA ARG A 8 14.35 9.13 21.72
C ARG A 8 15.55 9.34 22.65
N ARG A 9 16.03 10.58 22.69
CA ARG A 9 17.15 11.01 23.56
C ARG A 9 16.95 10.67 25.04
N THR A 10 15.70 10.72 25.51
CA THR A 10 15.33 10.55 26.91
C THR A 10 15.09 9.10 27.33
N LEU A 11 15.35 8.12 26.46
CA LEU A 11 14.99 6.70 26.64
C LEU A 11 15.37 6.12 28.01
N HIS A 12 16.61 6.37 28.46
CA HIS A 12 17.12 5.84 29.74
C HIS A 12 16.84 6.75 30.94
N ARG A 13 16.63 8.05 30.70
CA ARG A 13 16.32 9.02 31.77
C ARG A 13 14.86 8.98 32.21
N GLN A 14 13.97 8.59 31.29
CA GLN A 14 12.53 8.51 31.50
C GLN A 14 12.01 7.18 30.92
N PRO A 15 12.33 6.04 31.58
CA PRO A 15 11.94 4.73 31.08
C PRO A 15 10.41 4.58 31.03
N GLY A 16 9.93 3.84 30.04
CA GLY A 16 8.52 3.53 29.86
C GLY A 16 8.32 2.19 29.14
N GLY A 17 7.08 1.88 28.76
CA GLY A 17 6.78 0.66 28.00
C GLY A 17 7.50 0.59 26.65
N ASP A 18 7.80 1.74 26.03
CA ASP A 18 8.61 1.83 24.82
C ASP A 18 10.07 1.42 25.06
N THR A 19 10.61 1.66 26.27
CA THR A 19 11.95 1.21 26.69
C THR A 19 12.01 -0.31 26.81
N VAL A 20 10.98 -0.95 27.37
CA VAL A 20 10.89 -2.42 27.46
C VAL A 20 10.78 -3.00 26.05
N HIS A 21 9.85 -2.49 25.24
CA HIS A 21 9.67 -2.91 23.86
C HIS A 21 10.99 -2.87 23.06
N LEU A 22 11.70 -1.74 23.11
CA LEU A 22 12.96 -1.59 22.40
C LEU A 22 14.05 -2.54 22.93
N THR A 23 14.25 -2.58 24.26
CA THR A 23 15.31 -3.40 24.87
C THR A 23 15.10 -4.89 24.59
N GLN A 24 13.86 -5.36 24.71
CA GLN A 24 13.53 -6.76 24.47
C GLN A 24 13.60 -7.14 23.00
N THR A 25 13.21 -6.22 22.10
CA THR A 25 13.41 -6.40 20.66
C THR A 25 14.88 -6.54 20.31
N LEU A 26 15.75 -5.68 20.88
CA LEU A 26 17.20 -5.77 20.67
C LEU A 26 17.75 -7.12 21.13
N GLN A 27 17.36 -7.57 22.32
CA GLN A 27 17.78 -8.86 22.88
C GLN A 27 17.30 -10.04 22.02
N ALA A 28 16.04 -10.02 21.57
CA ALA A 28 15.49 -11.07 20.70
C ALA A 28 16.25 -11.16 19.37
N LEU A 29 16.56 -10.02 18.74
CA LEU A 29 17.34 -10.00 17.50
C LEU A 29 18.79 -10.46 17.72
N GLN A 30 19.41 -10.10 18.84
CA GLN A 30 20.75 -10.58 19.21
C GLN A 30 20.78 -12.09 19.44
N ALA A 31 19.77 -12.62 20.14
CA ALA A 31 19.63 -14.06 20.38
C ALA A 31 19.48 -14.84 19.06
N GLN A 32 18.89 -14.23 18.03
CA GLN A 32 18.79 -14.78 16.67
C GLN A 32 20.06 -14.56 15.82
N GLY A 33 21.16 -14.07 16.42
CA GLY A 33 22.46 -13.90 15.76
C GLY A 33 22.57 -12.64 14.88
N HIS A 34 21.69 -11.66 15.03
CA HIS A 34 21.78 -10.39 14.30
C HIS A 34 22.65 -9.37 15.05
N GLN A 35 23.40 -8.58 14.28
CA GLN A 35 24.17 -7.47 14.85
C GLN A 35 23.24 -6.28 15.03
N VAL A 36 23.09 -5.81 16.27
CA VAL A 36 22.25 -4.65 16.58
C VAL A 36 23.05 -3.58 17.31
N GLN A 37 22.77 -2.32 17.01
CA GLN A 37 23.31 -1.17 17.73
C GLN A 37 22.18 -0.20 18.04
N LEU A 38 22.14 0.30 19.27
CA LEU A 38 21.22 1.36 19.68
C LEU A 38 21.95 2.70 19.73
N VAL A 39 21.36 3.72 19.11
CA VAL A 39 21.79 5.12 19.20
C VAL A 39 20.62 6.01 19.56
N THR A 40 20.90 7.09 20.31
CA THR A 40 19.88 8.04 20.75
C THR A 40 20.19 9.48 20.33
N GLU A 41 21.43 9.80 19.95
CA GLU A 41 21.85 11.12 19.48
C GLU A 41 22.01 11.16 17.95
N THR A 42 21.69 12.31 17.33
CA THR A 42 21.77 12.46 15.87
C THR A 42 23.20 12.31 15.37
N ALA A 43 24.17 12.84 16.13
CA ALA A 43 25.58 12.76 15.77
C ALA A 43 26.09 11.30 15.77
N ASP A 44 25.60 10.48 16.69
CA ASP A 44 25.98 9.06 16.76
C ASP A 44 25.33 8.25 15.64
N LEU A 45 24.07 8.56 15.27
CA LEU A 45 23.44 8.01 14.07
C LEU A 45 24.26 8.32 12.81
N GLN A 46 24.65 9.59 12.63
CA GLN A 46 25.46 10.00 11.48
C GLN A 46 26.83 9.33 11.47
N ARG A 47 27.48 9.21 12.64
CA ARG A 47 28.77 8.52 12.77
C ARG A 47 28.62 7.04 12.40
N ALA A 48 27.62 6.34 12.94
CA ALA A 48 27.38 4.93 12.68
C ALA A 48 27.13 4.64 11.19
N LEU A 49 26.38 5.50 10.50
CA LEU A 49 26.13 5.40 9.06
C LEU A 49 27.34 5.75 8.20
N ALA A 50 28.29 6.54 8.72
CA ALA A 50 29.51 6.90 8.01
C ALA A 50 30.62 5.86 8.18
N THR A 51 30.65 5.16 9.32
CA THR A 51 31.72 4.20 9.65
C THR A 51 31.43 2.78 9.19
N ASP A 52 30.18 2.45 8.89
CA ASP A 52 29.76 1.08 8.66
C ASP A 52 28.54 0.99 7.72
N THR A 53 28.35 -0.18 7.11
CA THR A 53 27.18 -0.50 6.29
C THR A 53 26.09 -1.14 7.14
N TRP A 54 24.87 -0.65 7.02
CA TRP A 54 23.70 -1.13 7.75
C TRP A 54 22.62 -1.60 6.78
N ASP A 55 22.00 -2.74 7.09
CA ASP A 55 20.89 -3.25 6.30
C ASP A 55 19.61 -2.48 6.63
N ILE A 56 19.37 -2.29 7.94
CA ILE A 56 18.14 -1.72 8.48
C ILE A 56 18.47 -0.57 9.43
N LEU A 57 17.78 0.57 9.26
CA LEU A 57 17.59 1.59 10.27
C LEU A 57 16.20 1.41 10.88
N HIS A 58 16.09 1.12 12.16
CA HIS A 58 14.82 0.95 12.86
C HIS A 58 14.59 2.11 13.83
N SER A 59 13.58 2.94 13.60
CA SER A 59 13.21 4.01 14.53
C SER A 59 11.96 3.69 15.36
N MET A 60 11.86 4.29 16.55
CA MET A 60 10.71 4.14 17.43
C MET A 60 9.84 5.39 17.41
N ASN A 61 8.53 5.21 17.52
CA ASN A 61 7.51 6.25 17.68
C ASN A 61 7.35 7.21 16.48
N LEU A 62 6.42 6.89 15.59
CA LEU A 62 6.10 7.68 14.39
C LEU A 62 5.67 9.12 14.72
N GLY A 63 5.01 9.33 15.86
CA GLY A 63 4.51 10.64 16.28
C GLY A 63 5.62 11.62 16.72
N ARG A 64 6.84 11.13 16.97
CA ARG A 64 7.98 11.96 17.41
C ARG A 64 8.77 12.49 16.22
N LEU A 65 8.18 13.44 15.50
CA LEU A 65 8.71 13.98 14.23
C LEU A 65 10.16 14.48 14.32
N ALA A 66 10.57 15.10 15.44
CA ALA A 66 11.95 15.51 15.66
C ALA A 66 12.92 14.32 15.69
N ASP A 67 12.51 13.18 16.23
CA ASP A 67 13.27 11.93 16.23
C ASP A 67 13.20 11.21 14.88
N GLN A 68 12.09 11.32 14.13
CA GLN A 68 11.98 10.68 12.81
C GLN A 68 12.74 11.43 11.70
N TYR A 69 12.94 12.75 11.82
CA TYR A 69 13.56 13.56 10.76
C TYR A 69 15.01 13.13 10.43
N PRO A 70 15.91 12.85 11.40
CA PRO A 70 17.22 12.28 11.11
C PRO A 70 17.16 10.97 10.32
N CYS A 71 16.23 10.07 10.64
CA CYS A 71 16.06 8.81 9.94
C CYS A 71 15.56 9.01 8.51
N TYR A 72 14.60 9.91 8.32
CA TYR A 72 14.14 10.34 6.99
C TYR A 72 15.29 10.89 6.13
N ALA A 73 16.14 11.74 6.71
CA ALA A 73 17.30 12.28 6.02
C ALA A 73 18.34 11.19 5.67
N ALA A 74 18.61 10.29 6.61
CA ALA A 74 19.51 9.14 6.40
C ALA A 74 19.01 8.22 5.28
N ARG A 75 17.72 7.84 5.30
CA ARG A 75 17.12 6.99 4.26
C ARG A 75 17.24 7.57 2.86
N LYS A 76 17.17 8.91 2.72
CA LYS A 76 17.36 9.60 1.44
C LYS A 76 18.83 9.71 1.02
N ALA A 77 19.74 9.81 1.98
CA ALA A 77 21.17 9.85 1.70
C ALA A 77 21.73 8.47 1.33
N HIS A 78 21.11 7.40 1.81
CA HIS A 78 21.55 6.01 1.64
C HIS A 78 20.43 5.15 1.02
N PRO A 79 20.29 5.08 -0.32
CA PRO A 79 19.21 4.35 -0.99
C PRO A 79 19.14 2.84 -0.66
N GLY A 80 20.29 2.22 -0.38
CA GLY A 80 20.38 0.80 0.01
C GLY A 80 19.92 0.52 1.44
N LEU A 81 19.85 1.53 2.32
CA LEU A 81 19.41 1.38 3.70
C LEU A 81 17.88 1.24 3.74
N LYS A 82 17.34 0.17 4.33
CA LYS A 82 15.90 0.08 4.60
C LYS A 82 15.57 0.82 5.90
N TRP A 83 14.48 1.56 5.92
CA TRP A 83 14.00 2.26 7.10
C TRP A 83 12.70 1.62 7.61
N ALA A 84 12.76 1.05 8.81
CA ALA A 84 11.62 0.51 9.53
C ALA A 84 11.21 1.43 10.68
N ILE A 85 9.91 1.47 11.02
CA ILE A 85 9.43 2.22 12.18
C ILE A 85 8.49 1.35 13.02
N SER A 86 8.83 1.12 14.28
CA SER A 86 7.84 0.70 15.29
C SER A 86 7.03 1.92 15.72
N THR A 87 5.79 1.97 15.28
CA THR A 87 5.01 3.22 15.23
C THR A 87 4.61 3.74 16.60
N VAL A 88 4.17 2.89 17.54
CA VAL A 88 3.72 3.25 18.91
C VAL A 88 2.93 4.57 18.90
N TRP A 89 2.04 4.72 17.92
CA TRP A 89 1.52 6.01 17.52
C TRP A 89 0.24 6.33 18.26
N VAL A 90 0.24 7.46 18.95
CA VAL A 90 -0.93 7.96 19.68
C VAL A 90 -1.42 9.25 19.02
N ASP A 91 -2.70 9.27 18.64
CA ASP A 91 -3.34 10.48 18.13
C ASP A 91 -3.80 11.38 19.28
N TYR A 92 -2.95 12.32 19.68
CA TYR A 92 -3.27 13.31 20.70
C TYR A 92 -4.15 14.47 20.18
N SER A 93 -4.50 14.52 18.88
CA SER A 93 -5.14 15.71 18.29
C SER A 93 -6.50 16.05 18.90
N ALA A 94 -7.26 15.03 19.36
CA ALA A 94 -8.54 15.22 20.04
C ALA A 94 -8.37 15.72 21.48
N TYR A 95 -7.31 15.28 22.17
CA TYR A 95 -7.00 15.69 23.54
C TYR A 95 -6.39 17.10 23.60
N ASP A 96 -5.48 17.41 22.67
CA ASP A 96 -4.80 18.70 22.58
C ASP A 96 -5.73 19.85 22.21
N ARG A 97 -6.72 19.61 21.34
CA ARG A 97 -7.73 20.62 20.96
C ARG A 97 -8.54 21.13 22.14
N LYS A 98 -8.71 20.32 23.20
CA LYS A 98 -9.41 20.71 24.43
C LYS A 98 -8.56 21.55 25.38
N ARG A 99 -7.23 21.56 25.23
CA ARG A 99 -6.30 22.09 26.23
C ARG A 99 -5.78 23.50 25.95
N SER A 100 -5.99 24.05 24.75
CA SER A 100 -5.41 25.33 24.36
C SER A 100 -6.36 26.18 23.51
N PHE A 101 -6.88 27.26 24.10
CA PHE A 101 -7.65 28.29 23.40
C PHE A 101 -6.77 29.19 22.51
N LEU A 102 -5.53 29.47 22.94
CA LEU A 102 -4.60 30.40 22.27
C LEU A 102 -4.00 29.86 20.96
N LEU A 103 -3.73 28.55 20.84
CA LEU A 103 -3.10 27.97 19.65
C LEU A 103 -4.07 27.73 18.47
N ARG A 104 -5.36 28.07 18.61
CA ARG A 104 -6.38 27.85 17.57
C ARG A 104 -6.17 28.70 16.30
N PHE A 105 -5.48 29.84 16.42
CA PHE A 105 -5.29 30.80 15.32
C PHE A 105 -3.98 30.64 14.55
N LEU A 106 -3.07 29.76 15.00
CA LEU A 106 -1.80 29.50 14.31
C LEU A 106 -1.94 28.34 13.32
N PRO A 107 -1.24 28.36 12.17
CA PRO A 107 -1.21 27.22 11.28
C PRO A 107 -0.63 25.99 11.99
N THR A 108 -1.25 24.83 11.80
CA THR A 108 -0.91 23.58 12.51
C THR A 108 0.58 23.22 12.50
N PRO A 109 1.35 23.38 11.40
CA PRO A 109 2.78 23.07 11.39
C PRO A 109 3.60 23.90 12.38
N TRP A 110 3.25 25.18 12.56
CA TRP A 110 3.94 26.08 13.50
C TRP A 110 3.62 25.73 14.95
N VAL A 111 2.37 25.35 15.23
CA VAL A 111 1.95 24.89 16.55
C VAL A 111 2.70 23.63 16.95
N GLU A 112 2.77 22.64 16.07
CA GLU A 112 3.51 21.41 16.33
C GLU A 112 5.01 21.66 16.50
N PHE A 113 5.59 22.55 15.70
CA PHE A 113 6.99 22.96 15.84
C PHE A 113 7.27 23.62 17.19
N ALA A 114 6.42 24.56 17.63
CA ALA A 114 6.53 25.20 18.94
C ALA A 114 6.37 24.19 20.09
N LYS A 115 5.44 23.24 19.98
CA LYS A 115 5.30 22.15 20.97
C LYS A 115 6.56 21.28 21.05
N MET A 116 7.21 21.00 19.92
CA MET A 116 8.47 20.26 19.91
C MET A 116 9.61 21.05 20.57
N LEU A 117 9.72 22.36 20.28
CA LEU A 117 10.68 23.25 20.95
C LEU A 117 10.47 23.29 22.47
N GLY A 118 9.21 23.43 22.91
CA GLY A 118 8.87 23.42 24.34
C GLY A 118 9.25 22.12 25.03
N ARG A 119 9.00 20.96 24.39
CA ARG A 119 9.43 19.65 24.89
C ARG A 119 10.96 19.52 24.94
N ALA A 120 11.67 20.04 23.94
CA ALA A 120 13.14 20.02 23.92
C ALA A 120 13.72 20.84 25.09
N LEU A 121 13.15 22.03 25.36
CA LEU A 121 13.55 22.90 26.46
C LEU A 121 13.22 22.32 27.84
N LEU A 122 12.00 21.82 28.04
CA LEU A 122 11.46 21.48 29.36
C LEU A 122 11.69 20.02 29.75
N SER A 123 11.77 19.12 28.78
CA SER A 123 11.80 17.66 29.01
C SER A 123 13.07 16.99 28.49
N GLY A 124 13.98 17.76 27.88
CA GLY A 124 15.22 17.23 27.30
C GLY A 124 15.00 16.43 26.02
N ASP A 125 13.83 16.59 25.37
CA ASP A 125 13.56 15.98 24.06
C ASP A 125 14.50 16.55 22.96
N ARG A 126 14.54 15.89 21.81
CA ARG A 126 15.37 16.33 20.69
C ARG A 126 14.88 17.66 20.13
N TRP A 127 15.82 18.55 19.84
CA TRP A 127 15.54 19.80 19.15
C TRP A 127 15.00 19.54 17.72
N PRO A 128 13.84 20.12 17.36
CA PRO A 128 13.31 19.96 16.01
C PRO A 128 14.17 20.74 15.01
N THR A 129 14.39 20.17 13.83
CA THR A 129 15.12 20.82 12.73
C THR A 129 14.20 21.78 11.98
N ILE A 130 14.73 22.92 11.54
CA ILE A 130 13.96 23.91 10.74
C ILE A 130 13.38 23.27 9.46
N GLY A 131 14.05 22.24 8.92
CA GLY A 131 13.57 21.45 7.78
C GLY A 131 12.15 20.89 7.95
N LEU A 132 11.72 20.59 9.18
CA LEU A 132 10.37 20.11 9.47
C LEU A 132 9.27 21.11 9.10
N LEU A 133 9.54 22.42 9.17
CA LEU A 133 8.57 23.47 8.80
C LEU A 133 8.25 23.47 7.29
N PHE A 134 9.16 22.94 6.47
CA PHE A 134 9.01 22.88 5.01
C PHE A 134 8.39 21.56 4.54
N LEU A 135 8.21 20.58 5.42
CA LEU A 135 7.52 19.34 5.09
C LEU A 135 6.00 19.54 5.20
N ARG A 136 5.32 19.45 4.05
CA ARG A 136 3.86 19.32 4.05
C ARG A 136 3.49 17.94 4.60
N GLN A 137 2.63 17.91 5.62
CA GLN A 137 2.15 16.69 6.30
C GLN A 137 3.33 15.75 6.70
N PRO A 138 4.18 16.16 7.66
CA PRO A 138 5.42 15.46 7.98
C PRO A 138 5.21 14.00 8.40
N LEU A 139 4.13 13.70 9.14
CA LEU A 139 3.78 12.32 9.51
C LEU A 139 3.54 11.44 8.28
N HIS A 140 2.70 11.91 7.35
CA HIS A 140 2.41 11.23 6.09
C HIS A 140 3.71 11.04 5.28
N LYS A 141 4.52 12.09 5.19
CA LYS A 141 5.80 12.06 4.46
C LYS A 141 6.76 11.01 5.02
N MET A 142 6.89 10.93 6.34
CA MET A 142 7.76 9.96 7.01
C MET A 142 7.23 8.54 6.84
N ALA A 143 5.93 8.33 7.07
CA ALA A 143 5.27 7.04 6.93
C ALA A 143 5.45 6.45 5.51
N TRP A 144 5.23 7.27 4.48
CA TRP A 144 5.41 6.85 3.09
C TRP A 144 6.87 6.67 2.66
N SER A 145 7.82 7.31 3.34
CA SER A 145 9.25 7.12 3.07
C SER A 145 9.85 5.91 3.80
N ALA A 146 9.23 5.41 4.87
CA ALA A 146 9.64 4.19 5.55
C ALA A 146 9.28 2.93 4.73
N ASP A 147 10.23 2.00 4.61
CA ASP A 147 10.07 0.74 3.87
C ASP A 147 9.05 -0.21 4.52
N VAL A 148 8.89 -0.14 5.84
CA VAL A 148 7.88 -0.90 6.58
C VAL A 148 7.53 -0.19 7.89
N LEU A 149 6.25 -0.24 8.26
CA LEU A 149 5.76 0.20 9.57
C LEU A 149 5.32 -1.01 10.38
N PHE A 150 5.80 -1.08 11.63
CA PHE A 150 5.37 -2.08 12.60
C PHE A 150 4.41 -1.45 13.61
N THR A 151 3.26 -2.08 13.78
CA THR A 151 2.29 -1.76 14.82
C THR A 151 2.23 -2.92 15.80
N SER A 152 1.84 -2.62 17.03
CA SER A 152 1.75 -3.63 18.09
C SER A 152 0.40 -4.36 18.08
N THR A 153 -0.61 -3.76 17.46
CA THR A 153 -1.99 -4.27 17.35
C THR A 153 -2.59 -3.99 15.98
N ASP A 154 -3.63 -4.74 15.60
CA ASP A 154 -4.38 -4.47 14.36
C ASP A 154 -5.21 -3.19 14.45
N THR A 155 -5.64 -2.81 15.65
CA THR A 155 -6.33 -1.53 15.90
C THR A 155 -5.41 -0.34 15.59
N GLU A 156 -4.15 -0.40 16.03
CA GLU A 156 -3.13 0.59 15.66
C GLU A 156 -2.87 0.58 14.15
N ALA A 157 -2.75 -0.60 13.53
CA ALA A 157 -2.58 -0.76 12.09
C ALA A 157 -3.70 -0.07 11.31
N ALA A 158 -4.95 -0.34 11.66
CA ALA A 158 -6.12 0.26 11.02
C ALA A 158 -6.08 1.79 11.10
N ARG A 159 -5.74 2.34 12.27
CA ARG A 159 -5.65 3.80 12.46
C ARG A 159 -4.51 4.43 11.66
N ILE A 160 -3.34 3.77 11.59
CA ILE A 160 -2.22 4.22 10.74
C ILE A 160 -2.62 4.19 9.26
N ARG A 161 -3.21 3.09 8.79
CA ARG A 161 -3.67 2.95 7.39
C ARG A 161 -4.70 4.04 7.05
N GLN A 162 -5.64 4.31 7.94
CA GLN A 162 -6.62 5.40 7.79
C GLN A 162 -5.95 6.79 7.74
N ALA A 163 -4.96 7.05 8.60
CA ALA A 163 -4.31 8.36 8.69
C ALA A 163 -3.35 8.65 7.52
N THR A 164 -2.81 7.60 6.89
CA THR A 164 -1.71 7.72 5.90
C THR A 164 -2.07 7.21 4.51
N GLY A 165 -3.13 6.41 4.37
CA GLY A 165 -3.45 5.72 3.12
C GLY A 165 -2.52 4.54 2.79
N LEU A 166 -1.63 4.13 3.69
CA LEU A 166 -0.80 2.94 3.50
C LEU A 166 -1.64 1.65 3.57
N GLY A 167 -1.13 0.58 2.94
CA GLY A 167 -1.80 -0.72 2.85
C GLY A 167 -1.02 -1.82 3.57
N ALA A 168 -0.60 -2.86 2.83
CA ALA A 168 0.12 -4.02 3.34
C ALA A 168 1.56 -3.71 3.83
N SER A 169 2.08 -2.51 3.59
CA SER A 169 3.35 -2.03 4.17
C SER A 169 3.28 -1.74 5.68
N VAL A 170 2.08 -1.78 6.26
CA VAL A 170 1.84 -1.70 7.72
C VAL A 170 1.61 -3.12 8.23
N ARG A 171 2.47 -3.58 9.14
CA ARG A 171 2.46 -4.95 9.67
C ARG A 171 2.27 -4.96 11.19
N THR A 172 1.43 -5.85 11.68
CA THR A 172 1.22 -6.03 13.11
C THR A 172 2.23 -7.05 13.65
N VAL A 173 2.96 -6.67 14.69
CA VAL A 173 3.87 -7.52 15.47
C VAL A 173 3.48 -7.38 16.94
N ALA A 174 2.83 -8.41 17.47
CA ALA A 174 2.47 -8.45 18.88
C ALA A 174 3.72 -8.44 19.77
N LEU A 175 3.60 -7.82 20.95
CA LEU A 175 4.72 -7.73 21.90
C LEU A 175 4.85 -9.01 22.74
N GLY A 176 6.05 -9.19 23.32
CA GLY A 176 6.35 -10.30 24.22
C GLY A 176 5.98 -10.04 25.68
N ARG A 177 5.92 -11.11 26.48
CA ARG A 177 5.58 -11.10 27.91
C ARG A 177 6.70 -11.62 28.83
N ASP A 178 7.69 -12.28 28.25
CA ASP A 178 8.75 -13.05 28.89
C ASP A 178 9.94 -12.18 29.36
N HIS A 179 9.79 -10.85 29.36
CA HIS A 179 10.75 -9.93 29.96
C HIS A 179 10.72 -9.93 31.49
N LEU A 180 9.61 -10.39 32.08
CA LEU A 180 9.50 -10.61 33.52
C LEU A 180 9.79 -12.08 33.84
N PRO A 181 10.65 -12.36 34.83
CA PRO A 181 10.84 -13.73 35.29
C PRO A 181 9.54 -14.26 35.91
N LYS A 182 9.26 -15.55 35.72
CA LYS A 182 8.09 -16.18 36.34
C LYS A 182 8.34 -16.39 37.84
N ALA A 183 7.65 -15.61 38.68
CA ALA A 183 7.64 -15.84 40.12
C ALA A 183 6.78 -17.06 40.49
N PRO A 184 7.12 -17.79 41.57
CA PRO A 184 6.28 -18.88 42.06
C PRO A 184 4.91 -18.32 42.48
N ALA A 185 3.83 -18.98 42.05
CA ALA A 185 2.48 -18.57 42.41
C ALA A 185 2.30 -18.64 43.94
N ALA A 186 1.72 -17.59 44.53
CA ALA A 186 1.39 -17.62 45.95
C ALA A 186 0.32 -18.69 46.21
N PRO A 187 0.39 -19.43 47.35
CA PRO A 187 -0.61 -20.43 47.70
C PRO A 187 -2.03 -19.87 47.76
N VAL A 188 -2.15 -18.59 48.17
CA VAL A 188 -3.39 -17.83 48.19
C VAL A 188 -3.13 -16.50 47.50
N ARG A 189 -3.85 -16.25 46.40
CA ARG A 189 -3.84 -14.97 45.69
C ARG A 189 -4.90 -14.05 46.28
N ARG A 190 -4.55 -12.79 46.56
CA ARG A 190 -5.47 -11.82 47.18
C ARG A 190 -5.40 -10.47 46.50
N GLY A 191 -6.58 -9.96 46.11
CA GLY A 191 -6.75 -8.58 45.66
C GLY A 191 -6.43 -8.36 44.20
N TRP A 192 -6.65 -7.12 43.76
CA TRP A 192 -6.44 -6.68 42.39
C TRP A 192 -5.45 -5.54 42.34
N VAL A 193 -4.72 -5.45 41.23
CA VAL A 193 -3.75 -4.38 41.01
C VAL A 193 -4.02 -3.61 39.73
N VAL A 194 -3.70 -2.32 39.76
CA VAL A 194 -3.59 -1.46 38.56
C VAL A 194 -2.15 -0.97 38.52
N LEU A 195 -1.41 -1.34 37.48
CA LEU A 195 -0.01 -0.92 37.30
C LEU A 195 0.09 0.19 36.26
N GLY A 196 0.83 1.25 36.57
CA GLY A 196 1.19 2.29 35.61
C GLY A 196 1.12 3.70 36.19
N ARG A 197 1.76 4.64 35.49
CA ARG A 197 1.81 6.07 35.89
C ARG A 197 0.41 6.63 36.16
N VAL A 198 0.30 7.44 37.21
CA VAL A 198 -0.96 8.11 37.56
C VAL A 198 -1.18 9.31 36.64
N GLU A 199 -2.03 9.11 35.64
CA GLU A 199 -2.40 10.09 34.62
C GLU A 199 -3.81 9.83 34.10
N GLY A 200 -4.45 10.88 33.54
CA GLY A 200 -5.87 10.84 33.18
C GLY A 200 -6.25 9.73 32.19
N LEU A 201 -5.35 9.38 31.26
CA LEU A 201 -5.58 8.32 30.28
C LEU A 201 -5.59 6.92 30.91
N LYS A 202 -4.92 6.73 32.05
CA LYS A 202 -4.85 5.45 32.75
C LYS A 202 -6.05 5.20 33.66
N ASN A 203 -6.92 6.19 33.85
CA ASN A 203 -8.28 6.03 34.40
C ASN A 203 -8.40 5.31 35.76
N GLN A 204 -7.36 5.39 36.60
CA GLN A 204 -7.35 4.88 37.97
C GLN A 204 -8.53 5.37 38.82
N VAL A 205 -9.04 6.58 38.59
CA VAL A 205 -10.24 7.07 39.29
C VAL A 205 -11.43 6.14 39.05
N ALA A 206 -11.68 5.72 37.81
CA ALA A 206 -12.77 4.80 37.50
C ALA A 206 -12.57 3.41 38.13
N ALA A 207 -11.32 2.96 38.30
CA ALA A 207 -11.02 1.73 39.04
C ALA A 207 -11.42 1.83 40.52
N VAL A 208 -11.09 2.95 41.19
CA VAL A 208 -11.50 3.18 42.58
C VAL A 208 -13.02 3.26 42.70
N GLU A 209 -13.69 3.97 41.79
CA GLU A 209 -15.16 4.05 41.77
C GLU A 209 -15.81 2.68 41.49
N ALA A 210 -15.21 1.84 40.65
CA ALA A 210 -15.67 0.47 40.45
C ALA A 210 -15.60 -0.34 41.76
N TRP A 211 -14.54 -0.15 42.53
CA TRP A 211 -14.38 -0.79 43.84
C TRP A 211 -15.40 -0.33 44.88
N ILE A 212 -15.82 0.93 44.84
CA ILE A 212 -16.94 1.43 45.65
C ILE A 212 -18.24 0.70 45.29
N LEU A 213 -18.53 0.53 43.99
CA LEU A 213 -19.72 -0.20 43.53
C LEU A 213 -19.68 -1.68 43.92
N LEU A 214 -18.51 -2.31 43.81
CA LEU A 214 -18.27 -3.71 44.17
C LEU A 214 -18.50 -3.96 45.66
N LYS A 215 -18.05 -3.04 46.53
CA LYS A 215 -18.30 -3.12 47.98
C LYS A 215 -19.80 -3.15 48.30
N GLY A 216 -20.60 -2.34 47.61
CA GLY A 216 -22.06 -2.35 47.74
C GLY A 216 -22.74 -3.67 47.32
N ARG A 217 -22.01 -4.56 46.65
CA ARG A 217 -22.46 -5.88 46.20
C ARG A 217 -21.82 -7.04 46.98
N GLY A 218 -21.15 -6.74 48.10
CA GLY A 218 -20.51 -7.75 48.95
C GLY A 218 -19.16 -8.25 48.43
N PHE A 219 -18.51 -7.54 47.51
CA PHE A 219 -17.16 -7.88 47.05
C PHE A 219 -16.11 -7.11 47.86
N ASP A 220 -15.29 -7.84 48.62
CA ASP A 220 -14.37 -7.28 49.63
C ASP A 220 -12.86 -7.44 49.28
N ALA A 221 -12.53 -7.83 48.05
CA ALA A 221 -11.12 -7.99 47.67
C ALA A 221 -10.41 -6.61 47.60
N PRO A 222 -9.16 -6.48 48.06
CA PRO A 222 -8.45 -5.20 48.06
C PRO A 222 -8.03 -4.75 46.66
N LEU A 223 -7.93 -3.42 46.44
CA LEU A 223 -7.39 -2.80 45.23
C LEU A 223 -6.10 -2.03 45.56
N THR A 224 -5.00 -2.34 44.86
CA THR A 224 -3.76 -1.55 44.98
C THR A 224 -3.36 -0.94 43.64
N LEU A 225 -3.24 0.38 43.61
CA LEU A 225 -2.76 1.14 42.47
C LEU A 225 -1.25 1.38 42.64
N TYR A 226 -0.43 0.90 41.72
CA TYR A 226 1.02 1.15 41.73
C TYR A 226 1.43 2.07 40.58
N GLY A 227 2.08 3.18 40.93
CA GLY A 227 2.68 4.07 39.94
C GLY A 227 2.87 5.49 40.43
N ASP A 228 3.90 6.15 39.90
CA ASP A 228 4.18 7.55 40.23
C ASP A 228 3.29 8.52 39.44
N ALA A 229 3.07 9.70 40.00
CA ALA A 229 2.32 10.76 39.34
C ALA A 229 3.04 11.25 38.08
N ALA A 230 2.33 11.28 36.95
CA ALA A 230 2.89 11.85 35.72
C ALA A 230 3.08 13.38 35.85
N PRO A 231 4.15 13.95 35.26
CA PRO A 231 4.35 15.40 35.22
C PRO A 231 3.15 16.14 34.61
N ASN A 232 2.74 17.29 35.16
CA ASN A 232 1.60 18.09 34.68
C ASN A 232 0.20 17.44 34.79
N HIS A 233 0.03 16.42 35.64
CA HIS A 233 -1.26 15.78 35.93
C HIS A 233 -1.83 16.09 37.33
N GLY A 234 -1.39 17.18 37.98
CA GLY A 234 -1.78 17.51 39.36
C GLY A 234 -3.29 17.60 39.63
N ARG A 235 -4.10 18.04 38.64
CA ARG A 235 -5.57 18.02 38.75
C ARG A 235 -6.12 16.60 38.88
N TYR A 236 -5.60 15.68 38.08
CA TYR A 236 -6.02 14.28 38.09
C TYR A 236 -5.56 13.56 39.37
N VAL A 237 -4.35 13.86 39.85
CA VAL A 237 -3.86 13.35 41.14
C VAL A 237 -4.78 13.76 42.29
N ARG A 238 -5.29 15.01 42.30
CA ARG A 238 -6.30 15.43 43.30
C ARG A 238 -7.59 14.61 43.19
N GLN A 239 -8.11 14.42 41.98
CA GLN A 239 -9.31 13.60 41.76
C GLN A 239 -9.13 12.16 42.26
N LEU A 240 -7.95 11.56 42.05
CA LEU A 240 -7.66 10.22 42.56
C LEU A 240 -7.61 10.19 44.09
N ARG A 241 -6.99 11.18 44.73
CA ARG A 241 -6.99 11.28 46.20
C ARG A 241 -8.39 11.44 46.77
N ASP A 242 -9.23 12.26 46.14
CA ASP A 242 -10.61 12.45 46.55
C ASP A 242 -11.42 11.15 46.41
N ALA A 243 -11.20 10.39 45.33
CA ALA A 243 -11.83 9.08 45.13
C ALA A 243 -11.40 8.06 46.18
N LEU A 244 -10.10 7.99 46.50
CA LEU A 244 -9.58 7.11 47.56
C LEU A 244 -10.12 7.48 48.95
N ALA A 245 -10.23 8.77 49.27
CA ALA A 245 -10.81 9.23 50.53
C ALA A 245 -12.30 8.83 50.64
N ARG A 246 -13.07 8.93 49.54
CA ARG A 246 -14.45 8.42 49.48
C ARG A 246 -14.51 6.91 49.67
N ALA A 247 -13.65 6.16 48.99
CA ALA A 247 -13.58 4.71 49.10
C ALA A 247 -13.30 4.28 50.56
N GLN A 248 -12.34 4.94 51.21
CA GLN A 248 -12.02 4.70 52.62
C GLN A 248 -13.19 5.00 53.55
N ALA A 249 -13.91 6.11 53.34
CA ALA A 249 -15.10 6.45 54.15
C ALA A 249 -16.24 5.42 54.02
N LEU A 250 -16.28 4.68 52.91
CA LEU A 250 -17.24 3.61 52.63
C LEU A 250 -16.72 2.21 53.01
N GLY A 251 -15.57 2.11 53.67
CA GLY A 251 -14.98 0.83 54.10
C GLY A 251 -14.45 -0.03 52.95
N VAL A 252 -14.07 0.58 51.83
CA VAL A 252 -13.42 -0.07 50.68
C VAL A 252 -11.91 -0.12 50.93
N ASP A 253 -11.31 -1.30 50.81
CA ASP A 253 -9.85 -1.47 50.87
C ASP A 253 -9.23 -1.12 49.50
N ALA A 254 -8.96 0.17 49.28
CA ALA A 254 -8.30 0.69 48.08
C ALA A 254 -7.16 1.63 48.45
N GLN A 255 -5.97 1.41 47.89
CA GLN A 255 -4.78 2.19 48.21
C GLN A 255 -3.95 2.56 46.97
N TRP A 256 -3.20 3.66 47.06
CA TRP A 256 -2.23 4.07 46.06
C TRP A 256 -0.81 4.00 46.64
N LYS A 257 0.09 3.30 45.94
CA LYS A 257 1.50 3.12 46.27
C LYS A 257 2.41 3.67 45.15
N PRO A 258 3.68 4.01 45.48
CA PRO A 258 4.69 4.39 44.48
C PRO A 258 4.88 3.34 43.39
N ALA A 259 5.54 3.71 42.29
CA ALA A 259 5.92 2.72 41.26
C ALA A 259 6.81 1.61 41.86
N LEU A 260 6.56 0.38 41.44
CA LEU A 260 7.38 -0.78 41.80
C LEU A 260 8.70 -0.77 41.03
N ALA A 261 9.76 -1.28 41.66
CA ALA A 261 10.95 -1.64 40.91
C ALA A 261 10.63 -2.85 39.99
N PRO A 262 11.26 -2.95 38.79
CA PRO A 262 10.97 -4.03 37.84
C PRO A 262 11.05 -5.45 38.44
N GLU A 263 11.98 -5.68 39.37
CA GLU A 263 12.19 -6.94 40.09
C GLU A 263 11.08 -7.28 41.10
N GLU A 264 10.29 -6.30 41.54
CA GLU A 264 9.19 -6.50 42.49
C GLU A 264 7.88 -6.85 41.79
N VAL A 265 7.71 -6.41 40.54
CA VAL A 265 6.49 -6.61 39.74
C VAL A 265 6.08 -8.08 39.66
N PRO A 266 6.97 -9.05 39.35
CA PRO A 266 6.60 -10.47 39.30
C PRO A 266 6.01 -11.00 40.59
N ASN A 267 6.57 -10.60 41.74
CA ASN A 267 6.13 -11.08 43.05
C ASN A 267 4.75 -10.51 43.42
N VAL A 268 4.53 -9.22 43.15
CA VAL A 268 3.23 -8.57 43.36
C VAL A 268 2.16 -9.22 42.49
N LEU A 269 2.45 -9.46 41.21
CA LEU A 269 1.52 -10.13 40.31
C LEU A 269 1.25 -11.58 40.74
N ALA A 270 2.27 -12.34 41.13
CA ALA A 270 2.11 -13.73 41.58
C ALA A 270 1.26 -13.87 42.85
N ALA A 271 1.21 -12.82 43.69
CA ALA A 271 0.38 -12.75 44.90
C ALA A 271 -1.03 -12.16 44.66
N SER A 272 -1.28 -11.56 43.50
CA SER A 272 -2.55 -10.89 43.18
C SER A 272 -3.55 -11.85 42.54
N THR A 273 -4.84 -11.68 42.86
CA THR A 273 -5.94 -12.40 42.19
C THR A 273 -6.08 -11.94 40.75
N GLY A 274 -6.04 -10.63 40.51
CA GLY A 274 -6.24 -10.08 39.18
C GLY A 274 -5.55 -8.75 38.90
N VAL A 275 -5.47 -8.41 37.62
CA VAL A 275 -4.97 -7.15 37.09
C VAL A 275 -6.12 -6.42 36.39
N LEU A 276 -6.32 -5.17 36.75
CA LEU A 276 -7.26 -4.28 36.09
C LEU A 276 -6.50 -3.26 35.23
N VAL A 277 -6.87 -3.16 33.95
CA VAL A 277 -6.37 -2.15 33.01
C VAL A 277 -7.55 -1.25 32.61
N PRO A 278 -7.88 -0.20 33.39
CA PRO A 278 -9.12 0.57 33.23
C PRO A 278 -9.01 1.70 32.19
N SER A 279 -7.88 1.79 31.50
CA SER A 279 -7.43 2.92 30.69
C SER A 279 -8.43 3.39 29.64
N LEU A 280 -8.53 4.72 29.45
CA LEU A 280 -9.30 5.37 28.39
C LEU A 280 -8.62 5.25 27.01
N PHE A 281 -7.32 4.98 27.02
CA PHE A 281 -6.52 4.66 25.85
C PHE A 281 -5.20 4.05 26.30
N GLU A 282 -4.78 2.96 25.67
CA GLU A 282 -3.40 2.47 25.68
C GLU A 282 -3.01 2.11 24.26
N THR A 283 -1.71 2.19 23.95
CA THR A 283 -1.19 1.50 22.76
C THR A 283 -1.28 -0.01 23.02
N PHE A 284 -0.15 -0.70 23.21
CA PHE A 284 -0.22 -2.11 23.58
C PHE A 284 -0.58 -2.35 25.05
N GLY A 285 0.10 -1.67 25.98
CA GLY A 285 -0.10 -1.91 27.42
C GLY A 285 0.38 -3.29 27.89
N LEU A 286 1.67 -3.43 28.20
CA LEU A 286 2.27 -4.72 28.60
C LEU A 286 1.64 -5.33 29.86
N THR A 287 1.06 -4.49 30.73
CA THR A 287 0.48 -4.89 32.02
C THR A 287 -0.55 -6.02 31.92
N ALA A 288 -1.36 -6.07 30.86
CA ALA A 288 -2.30 -7.17 30.66
C ALA A 288 -1.56 -8.50 30.40
N LEU A 289 -0.55 -8.50 29.53
CA LEU A 289 0.28 -9.68 29.26
C LEU A 289 1.10 -10.11 30.49
N GLU A 290 1.63 -9.15 31.24
CA GLU A 290 2.37 -9.40 32.48
C GLU A 290 1.47 -10.10 33.52
N GLY A 291 0.23 -9.63 33.67
CA GLY A 291 -0.79 -10.27 34.51
C GLY A 291 -1.08 -11.71 34.07
N LEU A 292 -1.34 -11.92 32.77
CA LEU A 292 -1.55 -13.26 32.23
C LEU A 292 -0.33 -14.17 32.44
N HIS A 293 0.89 -13.66 32.25
CA HIS A 293 2.12 -14.41 32.48
C HIS A 293 2.28 -14.86 33.94
N ALA A 294 1.86 -14.02 34.90
CA ALA A 294 1.84 -14.33 36.32
C ALA A 294 0.66 -15.21 36.76
N GLY A 295 -0.27 -15.52 35.85
CA GLY A 295 -1.49 -16.29 36.13
C GLY A 295 -2.56 -15.51 36.90
N CYS A 296 -2.57 -14.19 36.78
CA CYS A 296 -3.66 -13.33 37.26
C CYS A 296 -4.88 -13.46 36.35
N GLU A 297 -6.07 -13.23 36.90
CA GLU A 297 -7.21 -12.82 36.08
C GLU A 297 -6.96 -11.44 35.50
N VAL A 298 -7.45 -11.14 34.30
CA VAL A 298 -7.25 -9.83 33.68
C VAL A 298 -8.58 -9.26 33.20
N VAL A 299 -8.89 -8.05 33.67
CA VAL A 299 -9.94 -7.20 33.12
C VAL A 299 -9.30 -6.03 32.41
N ILE A 300 -9.52 -5.92 31.10
CA ILE A 300 -8.98 -4.84 30.26
C ILE A 300 -10.09 -3.97 29.69
N SER A 301 -9.86 -2.66 29.62
CA SER A 301 -10.79 -1.77 28.94
C SER A 301 -10.83 -2.05 27.44
N SER A 302 -12.02 -2.08 26.86
CA SER A 302 -12.22 -2.11 25.41
C SER A 302 -11.63 -0.90 24.67
N ALA A 303 -11.21 0.15 25.38
CA ALA A 303 -10.52 1.31 24.83
C ALA A 303 -8.99 1.12 24.73
N ALA A 304 -8.41 0.07 25.32
CA ALA A 304 -7.01 -0.30 25.12
C ALA A 304 -6.85 -1.05 23.79
N GLU A 305 -5.83 -0.74 22.98
CA GLU A 305 -5.73 -1.35 21.65
C GLU A 305 -5.47 -2.85 21.67
N SER A 306 -4.81 -3.35 22.72
CA SER A 306 -4.57 -4.80 22.90
C SER A 306 -5.81 -5.58 23.31
N ALA A 307 -6.92 -4.93 23.65
CA ALA A 307 -8.14 -5.61 24.12
C ALA A 307 -8.68 -6.61 23.09
N SER A 308 -8.73 -6.24 21.80
CA SER A 308 -9.19 -7.14 20.74
C SER A 308 -8.25 -8.33 20.53
N LEU A 309 -6.93 -8.11 20.64
CA LEU A 309 -5.91 -9.14 20.49
C LEU A 309 -5.91 -10.13 21.66
N LEU A 310 -6.19 -9.65 22.87
CA LEU A 310 -6.18 -10.45 24.10
C LEU A 310 -7.55 -11.01 24.48
N ALA A 311 -8.62 -10.66 23.74
CA ALA A 311 -10.01 -11.01 24.06
C ALA A 311 -10.25 -12.49 24.44
N PRO A 312 -9.59 -13.50 23.84
CA PRO A 312 -9.76 -14.90 24.25
C PRO A 312 -9.27 -15.20 25.68
N TYR A 313 -8.35 -14.39 26.22
CA TYR A 313 -7.62 -14.63 27.46
C TYR A 313 -7.99 -13.66 28.59
N VAL A 314 -8.83 -12.67 28.32
CA VAL A 314 -9.14 -11.58 29.25
C VAL A 314 -10.64 -11.27 29.23
N ARG A 315 -11.14 -10.67 30.31
CA ARG A 315 -12.46 -10.05 30.30
C ARG A 315 -12.34 -8.62 29.81
N THR A 316 -13.21 -8.20 28.90
CA THR A 316 -13.20 -6.85 28.33
C THR A 316 -14.38 -6.02 28.86
N ALA A 317 -14.15 -4.73 29.10
CA ALA A 317 -15.18 -3.84 29.64
C ALA A 317 -15.05 -2.41 29.11
N SER A 318 -16.15 -1.68 29.00
CA SER A 318 -16.07 -0.23 28.76
C SER A 318 -15.33 0.47 29.91
N PRO A 319 -14.57 1.56 29.69
CA PRO A 319 -13.73 2.23 30.69
C PRO A 319 -14.52 3.05 31.75
N HIS A 320 -15.72 2.60 32.11
CA HIS A 320 -16.57 3.26 33.11
C HIS A 320 -16.73 2.36 34.33
N ALA A 321 -16.77 2.96 35.52
CA ALA A 321 -16.76 2.26 36.81
C ALA A 321 -17.77 1.10 36.89
N HIS A 322 -19.00 1.32 36.43
CA HIS A 322 -20.05 0.29 36.45
C HIS A 322 -19.71 -0.91 35.58
N ALA A 323 -19.29 -0.68 34.32
CA ALA A 323 -18.93 -1.77 33.42
C ALA A 323 -17.68 -2.54 33.89
N LEU A 324 -16.71 -1.84 34.48
CA LEU A 324 -15.54 -2.48 35.10
C LEU A 324 -15.97 -3.35 36.29
N ALA A 325 -16.88 -2.88 37.15
CA ALA A 325 -17.43 -3.66 38.26
C ALA A 325 -18.19 -4.91 37.78
N GLU A 326 -19.04 -4.80 36.76
CA GLU A 326 -19.72 -5.97 36.17
C GLU A 326 -18.72 -7.01 35.66
N ALA A 327 -17.67 -6.57 34.94
CA ALA A 327 -16.67 -7.48 34.40
C ALA A 327 -15.82 -8.14 35.49
N ILE A 328 -15.62 -7.51 36.65
CA ILE A 328 -14.94 -8.12 37.81
C ILE A 328 -15.79 -9.24 38.42
N LEU A 329 -17.10 -9.05 38.53
CA LEU A 329 -18.04 -10.04 39.09
C LEU A 329 -18.38 -11.18 38.12
N ALA A 330 -18.23 -10.95 36.82
CA ALA A 330 -18.53 -11.94 35.81
C ALA A 330 -17.66 -13.21 35.97
N PRO A 331 -18.21 -14.41 35.73
CA PRO A 331 -17.44 -15.66 35.76
C PRO A 331 -16.21 -15.58 34.84
N ASN A 332 -15.07 -16.04 35.34
CA ASN A 332 -13.85 -16.08 34.54
C ASN A 332 -13.88 -17.26 33.56
N ILE A 333 -14.38 -17.01 32.35
CA ILE A 333 -14.41 -17.97 31.23
C ILE A 333 -13.21 -17.81 30.27
N ALA A 334 -12.20 -17.03 30.66
CA ALA A 334 -11.03 -16.78 29.82
C ALA A 334 -10.20 -18.05 29.62
N LEU A 335 -9.69 -18.23 28.40
CA LEU A 335 -8.80 -19.34 28.07
C LEU A 335 -7.43 -19.13 28.73
N PRO A 336 -6.73 -20.22 29.10
CA PRO A 336 -5.33 -20.10 29.51
C PRO A 336 -4.48 -19.64 28.32
N LEU A 337 -3.52 -18.75 28.59
CA LEU A 337 -2.59 -18.27 27.58
C LEU A 337 -1.59 -19.39 27.21
N PRO A 338 -1.45 -19.77 25.93
CA PRO A 338 -0.47 -20.77 25.51
C PRO A 338 0.96 -20.35 25.87
N SER A 339 1.83 -21.31 26.15
CA SER A 339 3.22 -21.06 26.57
C SER A 339 4.01 -20.24 25.55
N GLU A 340 3.82 -20.56 24.29
CA GLU A 340 4.47 -20.01 23.10
C GLU A 340 3.82 -18.72 22.58
N ALA A 341 2.67 -18.33 23.16
CA ALA A 341 1.99 -17.11 22.75
C ALA A 341 2.67 -15.87 23.37
N PHE A 342 2.79 -14.82 22.54
CA PHE A 342 3.32 -13.50 22.92
C PHE A 342 4.70 -13.58 23.58
N THR A 343 5.68 -14.15 22.87
CA THR A 343 7.10 -14.14 23.28
C THR A 343 7.89 -13.07 22.52
N TRP A 344 8.93 -12.54 23.15
CA TRP A 344 9.85 -11.60 22.49
C TRP A 344 10.63 -12.27 21.36
N GLU A 345 10.91 -13.57 21.46
CA GLU A 345 11.47 -14.36 20.36
C GLU A 345 10.57 -14.34 19.12
N ALA A 346 9.27 -14.65 19.28
CA ALA A 346 8.31 -14.64 18.18
C ALA A 346 8.16 -13.22 17.57
N ALA A 347 8.17 -12.19 18.41
CA ALA A 347 8.18 -10.80 17.96
C ALA A 347 9.44 -10.48 17.13
N GLY A 348 10.62 -10.92 17.58
CA GLY A 348 11.88 -10.80 16.86
C GLY A 348 11.85 -11.49 15.50
N THR A 349 11.34 -12.73 15.44
CA THR A 349 11.19 -13.48 14.17
C THR A 349 10.23 -12.78 13.21
N ALA A 350 9.12 -12.24 13.71
CA ALA A 350 8.16 -11.50 12.90
C ALA A 350 8.76 -10.18 12.35
N LEU A 351 9.57 -9.47 13.14
CA LEU A 351 10.31 -8.30 12.68
C LEU A 351 11.32 -8.64 11.59
N VAL A 352 12.11 -9.70 11.78
CA VAL A 352 13.08 -10.20 10.79
C VAL A 352 12.42 -10.50 9.46
N LYS A 353 11.29 -11.22 9.48
CA LYS A 353 10.47 -11.46 8.29
C LYS A 353 9.98 -10.14 7.67
N GLY A 354 9.48 -9.22 8.50
CA GLY A 354 9.05 -7.90 8.05
C GLY A 354 10.16 -7.05 7.40
N TYR A 355 11.41 -7.15 7.87
CA TYR A 355 12.55 -6.48 7.24
C TYR A 355 12.91 -7.09 5.88
N ALA A 356 12.88 -8.42 5.79
CA ALA A 356 13.16 -9.14 4.54
C ALA A 356 12.14 -8.76 3.46
N ASP A 357 10.86 -8.84 3.80
CA ASP A 357 9.73 -8.60 2.91
C ASP A 357 9.37 -7.10 2.75
N ALA A 358 10.16 -6.18 3.30
CA ALA A 358 9.85 -4.75 3.24
C ALA A 358 9.78 -4.27 1.78
N GLY A 359 8.65 -3.68 1.42
CA GLY A 359 8.33 -3.30 0.04
C GLY A 359 9.00 -1.99 -0.40
N HIS A 360 9.29 -1.92 -1.70
CA HIS A 360 9.82 -0.70 -2.34
C HIS A 360 8.78 0.41 -2.46
N PHE A 361 9.27 1.64 -2.58
CA PHE A 361 8.49 2.78 -3.01
C PHE A 361 8.57 2.94 -4.54
N ILE A 362 7.49 2.64 -5.24
CA ILE A 362 7.43 2.58 -6.70
C ILE A 362 6.58 3.74 -7.23
N ALA A 363 7.07 4.45 -8.24
CA ALA A 363 6.37 5.56 -8.86
C ALA A 363 6.09 5.32 -10.35
N PHE A 364 4.88 5.65 -10.79
CA PHE A 364 4.48 5.69 -12.20
C PHE A 364 4.20 7.13 -12.65
N THR A 365 4.80 7.56 -13.76
CA THR A 365 4.50 8.83 -14.45
C THR A 365 4.13 8.60 -15.91
N GLY A 366 3.48 9.57 -16.56
CA GLY A 366 3.06 9.45 -17.97
C GLY A 366 1.72 8.73 -18.15
N SER A 367 1.12 8.26 -17.05
CA SER A 367 -0.27 7.83 -16.98
C SER A 367 -1.19 9.03 -16.75
N ARG A 368 -2.40 9.00 -17.32
CA ARG A 368 -3.50 9.93 -17.01
C ARG A 368 -4.18 9.62 -15.67
N GLY A 369 -3.84 8.49 -15.05
CA GLY A 369 -4.16 8.13 -13.68
C GLY A 369 -5.05 6.90 -13.55
N MET A 370 -5.54 6.71 -12.32
CA MET A 370 -6.32 5.55 -11.87
C MET A 370 -7.62 6.03 -11.20
N PRO A 371 -8.75 5.28 -11.26
CA PRO A 371 -8.95 4.03 -12.00
C PRO A 371 -8.97 4.24 -13.52
N ASN A 372 -8.72 3.19 -14.31
CA ASN A 372 -8.61 3.32 -15.76
C ASN A 372 -9.90 3.91 -16.37
N ARG A 373 -9.74 4.97 -17.19
CA ARG A 373 -10.79 5.63 -17.99
C ARG A 373 -10.29 5.99 -19.40
N TYR A 374 -9.14 5.47 -19.80
CA TYR A 374 -8.41 5.94 -20.98
C TYR A 374 -7.93 4.77 -21.83
N GLY A 375 -6.69 4.30 -21.68
CA GLY A 375 -6.09 3.30 -22.56
C GLY A 375 -5.26 2.25 -21.84
N GLY A 376 -4.42 1.56 -22.62
CA GLY A 376 -3.63 0.40 -22.17
C GLY A 376 -2.66 0.74 -21.03
N TYR A 377 -1.97 1.89 -21.08
CA TYR A 377 -1.10 2.30 -19.98
C TYR A 377 -1.87 2.48 -18.67
N GLU A 378 -3.04 3.10 -18.69
CA GLU A 378 -3.88 3.25 -17.51
C GLU A 378 -4.43 1.91 -17.01
N GLU A 379 -4.77 0.98 -17.90
CA GLU A 379 -5.15 -0.39 -17.54
C GLU A 379 -4.01 -1.10 -16.80
N MET A 380 -2.81 -1.06 -17.37
CA MET A 380 -1.62 -1.65 -16.75
C MET A 380 -1.30 -1.01 -15.41
N VAL A 381 -1.32 0.32 -15.31
CA VAL A 381 -1.09 1.04 -14.04
C VAL A 381 -2.15 0.72 -13.00
N ASP A 382 -3.40 0.51 -13.39
CA ASP A 382 -4.49 0.14 -12.48
C ASP A 382 -4.26 -1.28 -11.90
N HIS A 383 -4.04 -2.27 -12.76
CA HIS A 383 -3.81 -3.66 -12.32
C HIS A 383 -2.48 -3.84 -11.59
N VAL A 384 -1.38 -3.38 -12.18
CA VAL A 384 -0.03 -3.48 -11.58
C VAL A 384 0.06 -2.63 -10.32
N GLY A 385 -0.54 -1.43 -10.31
CA GLY A 385 -0.55 -0.56 -9.13
C GLY A 385 -1.24 -1.21 -7.93
N ARG A 386 -2.42 -1.84 -8.14
CA ARG A 386 -3.12 -2.60 -7.09
C ARG A 386 -2.33 -3.82 -6.64
N GLY A 387 -1.87 -4.62 -7.59
CA GLY A 387 -1.09 -5.82 -7.28
C GLY A 387 0.18 -5.51 -6.50
N LEU A 388 0.92 -4.45 -6.87
CA LEU A 388 2.09 -3.99 -6.12
C LEU A 388 1.72 -3.53 -4.71
N ALA A 389 0.63 -2.79 -4.55
CA ALA A 389 0.17 -2.33 -3.23
C ALA A 389 -0.24 -3.51 -2.32
N ASP A 390 -0.90 -4.52 -2.88
CA ASP A 390 -1.30 -5.74 -2.17
C ASP A 390 -0.08 -6.59 -1.77
N LEU A 391 0.98 -6.59 -2.58
CA LEU A 391 2.29 -7.17 -2.26
C LEU A 391 3.07 -6.37 -1.19
N GLY A 392 2.54 -5.24 -0.70
CA GLY A 392 3.17 -4.41 0.34
C GLY A 392 4.10 -3.33 -0.18
N HIS A 393 4.15 -3.09 -1.49
CA HIS A 393 4.83 -1.92 -2.04
C HIS A 393 4.01 -0.65 -1.77
N ARG A 394 4.73 0.48 -1.68
CA ARG A 394 4.10 1.80 -1.65
C ARG A 394 4.08 2.29 -3.09
N VAL A 395 2.92 2.62 -3.63
CA VAL A 395 2.79 3.00 -5.05
C VAL A 395 2.37 4.45 -5.17
N TRP A 396 3.09 5.22 -5.98
CA TRP A 396 2.75 6.59 -6.31
C TRP A 396 2.39 6.68 -7.79
N ILE A 397 1.27 7.31 -8.11
CA ILE A 397 0.77 7.38 -9.50
C ILE A 397 0.46 8.84 -9.84
N SER A 398 1.07 9.36 -10.91
CA SER A 398 0.66 10.63 -11.49
C SER A 398 -0.77 10.52 -12.00
N THR A 399 -1.63 11.45 -11.63
CA THR A 399 -3.03 11.47 -12.06
C THR A 399 -3.36 12.85 -12.63
N SER A 400 -3.98 12.89 -13.81
CA SER A 400 -4.43 14.13 -14.44
C SER A 400 -5.46 14.85 -13.56
N SER A 401 -5.41 16.17 -13.48
CA SER A 401 -6.45 16.97 -12.81
C SER A 401 -7.81 16.88 -13.51
N ALA A 402 -7.82 16.45 -14.78
CA ALA A 402 -9.03 16.20 -15.56
C ALA A 402 -9.62 14.80 -15.33
N HIS A 403 -8.98 13.95 -14.51
CA HIS A 403 -9.50 12.62 -14.20
C HIS A 403 -10.91 12.71 -13.58
N PRO A 404 -11.91 11.99 -14.13
CA PRO A 404 -13.31 12.17 -13.73
C PRO A 404 -13.56 11.74 -12.27
N ASP A 405 -12.90 10.67 -11.83
CA ASP A 405 -13.00 10.22 -10.44
C ASP A 405 -11.94 10.89 -9.55
N ARG A 406 -12.38 11.79 -8.67
CA ARG A 406 -11.52 12.52 -7.73
C ARG A 406 -11.51 11.92 -6.33
N THR A 407 -12.35 10.93 -6.04
CA THR A 407 -12.54 10.35 -4.71
C THR A 407 -11.97 8.94 -4.58
N TYR A 408 -11.66 8.29 -5.71
CA TYR A 408 -11.08 6.95 -5.71
C TYR A 408 -9.82 6.86 -4.84
N HIS A 409 -9.80 5.84 -4.00
CA HIS A 409 -8.75 5.55 -3.04
C HIS A 409 -8.52 4.03 -3.02
N TYR A 410 -7.25 3.63 -2.99
CA TYR A 410 -6.85 2.24 -2.80
C TYR A 410 -5.70 2.21 -1.77
N PRO A 411 -5.79 1.38 -0.70
CA PRO A 411 -4.74 1.31 0.32
C PRO A 411 -3.37 0.97 -0.29
N GLY A 412 -2.35 1.73 0.06
CA GLY A 412 -0.99 1.57 -0.48
C GLY A 412 -0.73 2.34 -1.79
N ILE A 413 -1.74 3.04 -2.35
CA ILE A 413 -1.60 3.86 -3.56
C ILE A 413 -1.84 5.34 -3.27
N GLN A 414 -0.82 6.17 -3.53
CA GLN A 414 -0.92 7.63 -3.49
C GLN A 414 -1.13 8.18 -4.90
N ARG A 415 -2.33 8.68 -5.15
CA ARG A 415 -2.68 9.40 -6.38
C ARG A 415 -2.21 10.85 -6.30
N ALA A 416 -1.16 11.19 -7.04
CA ALA A 416 -0.65 12.54 -7.12
C ALA A 416 -1.31 13.29 -8.27
N ARG A 417 -2.33 14.09 -7.93
CA ARG A 417 -3.07 14.88 -8.91
C ARG A 417 -2.27 16.10 -9.35
N HIS A 418 -2.03 16.22 -10.65
CA HIS A 418 -1.30 17.34 -11.24
C HIS A 418 -2.14 18.08 -12.27
N LEU A 419 -1.89 19.38 -12.43
CA LEU A 419 -2.58 20.19 -13.42
C LEU A 419 -2.33 19.62 -14.83
N ASP A 420 -3.43 19.37 -15.53
CA ASP A 420 -3.46 18.95 -16.92
C ASP A 420 -4.26 19.99 -17.73
N PRO A 421 -3.58 20.90 -18.46
CA PRO A 421 -4.21 21.96 -19.22
C PRO A 421 -4.65 21.52 -20.63
N GLU A 422 -4.74 20.22 -20.94
CA GLU A 422 -5.13 19.71 -22.27
C GLU A 422 -6.44 20.32 -22.77
N SER A 423 -7.40 20.60 -21.87
CA SER A 423 -8.70 21.21 -22.23
C SER A 423 -8.60 22.58 -22.92
N TRP A 424 -7.54 23.37 -22.68
CA TRP A 424 -7.36 24.69 -23.30
C TRP A 424 -6.03 24.86 -24.07
N MET A 425 -5.09 23.92 -23.93
CA MET A 425 -3.82 23.90 -24.68
C MET A 425 -3.73 22.78 -25.73
N GLY A 426 -4.75 21.92 -25.84
CA GLY A 426 -4.68 20.70 -26.63
C GLY A 426 -3.54 19.79 -26.17
N SER A 427 -2.99 18.98 -27.09
CA SER A 427 -1.93 18.01 -26.79
C SER A 427 -0.65 18.61 -26.19
N ALA A 428 -0.38 19.90 -26.40
CA ALA A 428 0.72 20.61 -25.75
C ALA A 428 0.60 20.65 -24.22
N GLY A 429 -0.63 20.55 -23.69
CA GLY A 429 -0.87 20.51 -22.24
C GLY A 429 -0.23 19.30 -21.55
N GLN A 430 -0.08 18.18 -22.27
CA GLN A 430 0.55 16.96 -21.74
C GLN A 430 2.02 17.18 -21.36
N PHE A 431 2.73 18.09 -22.04
CA PHE A 431 4.09 18.47 -21.65
C PHE A 431 4.16 19.14 -20.28
N VAL A 432 3.16 19.99 -19.97
CA VAL A 432 3.05 20.65 -18.67
C VAL A 432 2.72 19.64 -17.59
N TYR A 433 1.77 18.75 -17.86
CA TYR A 433 1.38 17.67 -16.96
C TYR A 433 2.56 16.76 -16.59
N ASP A 434 3.32 16.28 -17.58
CA ASP A 434 4.47 15.42 -17.36
C ASP A 434 5.59 16.13 -16.59
N TRP A 435 5.86 17.40 -16.92
CA TRP A 435 6.85 18.20 -16.19
C TRP A 435 6.49 18.36 -14.71
N ILE A 436 5.23 18.68 -14.39
CA ILE A 436 4.76 18.78 -13.00
C ILE A 436 4.89 17.42 -12.31
N SER A 437 4.48 16.34 -12.98
CA SER A 437 4.55 14.97 -12.45
C SER A 437 5.97 14.55 -12.09
N LEU A 438 6.94 14.82 -12.96
CA LEU A 438 8.35 14.53 -12.70
C LEU A 438 8.90 15.38 -11.55
N ARG A 439 8.57 16.68 -11.51
CA ARG A 439 8.99 17.58 -10.43
C ARG A 439 8.44 17.16 -9.07
N ALA A 440 7.21 16.64 -9.05
CA ALA A 440 6.54 16.19 -7.82
C ALA A 440 7.24 14.99 -7.17
N LEU A 441 7.99 14.16 -7.92
CA LEU A 441 8.73 13.00 -7.42
C LEU A 441 9.99 13.36 -6.61
N LYS A 442 10.67 14.45 -6.96
CA LYS A 442 11.94 14.88 -6.34
C LYS A 442 11.95 14.88 -4.80
N PRO A 443 10.93 15.37 -4.08
CA PRO A 443 10.92 15.31 -2.61
C PRO A 443 10.71 13.90 -2.05
N TRP A 444 10.14 12.96 -2.83
CA TRP A 444 9.86 11.58 -2.44
C TRP A 444 11.05 10.66 -2.63
N GLN A 445 11.76 10.80 -3.75
CA GLN A 445 12.87 9.90 -4.14
C GLN A 445 12.44 8.42 -4.07
N PRO A 446 11.44 8.00 -4.86
CA PRO A 446 11.05 6.59 -4.94
C PRO A 446 12.25 5.69 -5.29
N ASP A 447 12.17 4.45 -4.83
CA ASP A 447 13.16 3.38 -5.05
C ASP A 447 13.18 2.91 -6.51
N ALA A 448 12.04 3.02 -7.19
CA ALA A 448 11.93 2.78 -8.63
C ALA A 448 10.91 3.75 -9.26
N HIS A 449 11.26 4.31 -10.41
CA HIS A 449 10.41 5.19 -11.19
C HIS A 449 10.21 4.60 -12.59
N PHE A 450 8.96 4.28 -12.92
CA PHE A 450 8.53 3.87 -14.25
C PHE A 450 7.89 5.06 -14.97
N ALA A 451 8.55 5.54 -16.03
CA ALA A 451 7.97 6.55 -16.91
C ALA A 451 7.34 5.87 -18.13
N LEU A 452 6.07 6.16 -18.37
CA LEU A 452 5.26 5.56 -19.43
C LEU A 452 5.16 6.54 -20.60
N GLY A 453 5.45 6.03 -21.81
CA GLY A 453 5.48 6.84 -23.02
C GLY A 453 6.62 7.86 -23.04
N THR A 454 6.91 8.38 -24.23
CA THR A 454 8.08 9.26 -24.47
C THR A 454 7.72 10.59 -25.12
N THR A 455 6.52 10.72 -25.69
CA THR A 455 6.12 11.86 -26.53
C THR A 455 6.24 13.21 -25.82
N SER A 456 5.64 13.36 -24.64
CA SER A 456 5.64 14.60 -23.84
C SER A 456 6.64 14.56 -22.68
N SER A 457 6.93 13.37 -22.17
CA SER A 457 7.84 13.14 -21.04
C SER A 457 9.32 13.16 -21.44
N GLY A 458 9.66 12.71 -22.66
CA GLY A 458 11.02 12.53 -23.15
C GLY A 458 11.94 13.75 -22.99
N PRO A 459 11.52 14.96 -23.41
CA PRO A 459 12.32 16.18 -23.22
C PRO A 459 12.70 16.45 -21.75
N TRP A 460 11.81 16.10 -20.81
CA TRP A 460 12.02 16.32 -19.39
C TRP A 460 12.84 15.18 -18.75
N LEU A 461 12.64 13.94 -19.19
CA LEU A 461 13.36 12.75 -18.70
C LEU A 461 14.86 12.80 -19.01
N ARG A 462 15.26 13.50 -20.08
CA ARG A 462 16.67 13.77 -20.40
C ARG A 462 17.45 14.38 -19.23
N TRP A 463 16.79 15.13 -18.36
CA TRP A 463 17.44 15.87 -17.27
C TRP A 463 17.01 15.33 -15.90
N THR A 464 17.94 14.67 -15.21
CA THR A 464 17.71 14.08 -13.87
C THR A 464 17.31 15.10 -12.80
N PHE A 465 17.64 16.39 -12.98
CA PHE A 465 17.32 17.47 -12.05
C PHE A 465 15.84 17.55 -11.66
N TRP A 466 14.93 17.24 -12.60
CA TRP A 466 13.49 17.35 -12.40
C TRP A 466 12.95 16.28 -11.46
N ARG A 467 13.44 15.04 -11.59
CA ARG A 467 12.94 13.87 -10.85
C ARG A 467 13.80 13.47 -9.63
N GLY A 468 15.02 13.99 -9.52
CA GLY A 468 15.95 13.65 -8.45
C GLY A 468 16.81 12.42 -8.78
N ARG A 469 17.18 11.64 -7.75
CA ARG A 469 18.13 10.51 -7.86
C ARG A 469 17.44 9.14 -8.03
N SER A 470 16.13 9.12 -8.24
CA SER A 470 15.40 7.85 -8.36
C SER A 470 15.90 7.05 -9.56
N PRO A 471 16.04 5.73 -9.45
CA PRO A 471 16.24 4.85 -10.59
C PRO A 471 15.06 4.93 -11.56
N LEU A 472 15.31 5.03 -12.87
CA LEU A 472 14.32 5.19 -13.93
C LEU A 472 14.34 4.00 -14.88
N ALA A 473 13.17 3.39 -15.05
CA ALA A 473 12.84 2.59 -16.21
C ALA A 473 11.87 3.37 -17.11
N VAL A 474 12.13 3.37 -18.42
CA VAL A 474 11.24 3.97 -19.41
C VAL A 474 10.51 2.87 -20.15
N HIS A 475 9.19 2.81 -19.98
CA HIS A 475 8.34 1.89 -20.73
C HIS A 475 7.95 2.55 -22.05
N MET A 476 8.44 1.97 -23.14
CA MET A 476 8.12 2.38 -24.50
C MET A 476 7.12 1.38 -25.10
N ASP A 477 5.85 1.79 -25.19
CA ASP A 477 4.86 1.08 -26.00
C ASP A 477 4.90 1.66 -27.41
N GLY A 478 4.94 0.75 -28.38
CA GLY A 478 4.91 1.10 -29.79
C GLY A 478 6.10 1.93 -30.27
N LEU A 479 6.10 2.16 -31.57
CA LEU A 479 7.05 3.07 -32.23
C LEU A 479 6.23 4.19 -32.84
N GLU A 480 5.86 5.18 -32.02
CA GLU A 480 4.93 6.26 -32.40
C GLU A 480 5.36 6.99 -33.68
N TRP A 481 6.67 7.14 -33.91
CA TRP A 481 7.22 7.78 -35.12
C TRP A 481 7.00 6.96 -36.39
N MET A 482 6.65 5.66 -36.30
CA MET A 482 6.32 4.81 -37.45
C MET A 482 4.84 4.86 -37.83
N ARG A 483 3.98 5.51 -37.03
CA ARG A 483 2.54 5.60 -37.34
C ARG A 483 2.28 6.54 -38.53
N GLY A 484 1.49 6.07 -39.49
CA GLY A 484 1.17 6.79 -40.73
C GLY A 484 0.35 8.07 -40.55
N LYS A 485 -0.32 8.23 -39.40
CA LYS A 485 -1.14 9.41 -39.09
C LYS A 485 -0.34 10.70 -38.86
N TYR A 486 0.95 10.61 -38.55
CA TYR A 486 1.77 11.77 -38.21
C TYR A 486 2.57 12.29 -39.43
N PRO A 487 2.64 13.62 -39.65
CA PRO A 487 3.46 14.20 -40.70
C PRO A 487 4.98 14.06 -40.41
N PRO A 488 5.85 14.22 -41.42
CA PRO A 488 7.30 13.98 -41.29
C PRO A 488 7.97 14.71 -40.12
N ALA A 489 7.64 15.99 -39.89
CA ALA A 489 8.21 16.78 -38.80
C ALA A 489 7.84 16.23 -37.41
N VAL A 490 6.59 15.77 -37.23
CA VAL A 490 6.13 15.16 -35.98
C VAL A 490 6.81 13.82 -35.76
N ARG A 491 6.97 12.99 -36.80
CA ARG A 491 7.72 11.73 -36.70
C ARG A 491 9.18 11.95 -36.30
N ALA A 492 9.83 12.98 -36.86
CA ALA A 492 11.19 13.36 -36.48
C ALA A 492 11.28 13.80 -35.01
N TYR A 493 10.31 14.58 -34.54
CA TYR A 493 10.20 14.94 -33.14
C TYR A 493 10.02 13.71 -32.23
N LEU A 494 9.08 12.82 -32.56
CA LEU A 494 8.78 11.62 -31.77
C LEU A 494 10.01 10.72 -31.62
N ARG A 495 10.76 10.52 -32.71
CA ARG A 495 12.02 9.77 -32.68
C ARG A 495 13.07 10.43 -31.78
N ARG A 496 13.11 11.77 -31.75
CA ARG A 496 14.02 12.52 -30.87
C ARG A 496 13.56 12.52 -29.41
N ALA A 497 12.25 12.54 -29.16
CA ALA A 497 11.67 12.44 -27.82
C ALA A 497 11.94 11.06 -27.19
N GLU A 498 11.80 10.00 -27.97
CA GLU A 498 12.22 8.63 -27.62
C GLU A 498 13.70 8.60 -27.21
N ALA A 499 14.58 9.10 -28.07
CA ALA A 499 16.02 9.18 -27.76
C ALA A 499 16.30 10.01 -26.52
N TRP A 500 15.59 11.11 -26.27
CA TRP A 500 15.77 11.89 -25.04
C TRP A 500 15.34 11.14 -23.77
N ALA A 501 14.29 10.32 -23.86
CA ALA A 501 13.84 9.52 -22.74
C ALA A 501 14.89 8.48 -22.32
N THR A 502 15.65 7.91 -23.27
CA THR A 502 16.70 6.92 -22.96
C THR A 502 17.90 7.50 -22.21
N HIS A 503 18.23 8.79 -22.41
CA HIS A 503 19.44 9.40 -21.82
C HIS A 503 19.46 9.38 -20.28
N GLY A 504 18.28 9.36 -19.63
CA GLY A 504 18.16 9.35 -18.18
C GLY A 504 17.81 7.99 -17.59
N ALA A 505 17.61 6.97 -18.42
CA ALA A 505 17.09 5.66 -18.04
C ALA A 505 18.21 4.68 -17.67
N GLN A 506 17.93 3.82 -16.70
CA GLN A 506 18.79 2.68 -16.35
C GLN A 506 18.38 1.42 -17.10
N VAL A 507 17.07 1.27 -17.37
CA VAL A 507 16.48 0.13 -18.07
C VAL A 507 15.39 0.65 -19.01
N LEU A 508 15.26 0.03 -20.18
CA LEU A 508 14.12 0.24 -21.07
C LEU A 508 13.14 -0.93 -20.90
N VAL A 509 11.85 -0.64 -20.86
CA VAL A 509 10.80 -1.67 -20.83
C VAL A 509 10.09 -1.67 -22.18
N SER A 510 10.03 -2.82 -22.81
CA SER A 510 9.25 -3.08 -24.02
C SER A 510 8.16 -4.08 -23.70
N ASP A 511 7.00 -3.94 -24.34
CA ASP A 511 5.90 -4.88 -24.21
C ASP A 511 5.98 -6.03 -25.24
N ASN A 512 6.87 -5.93 -26.24
CA ASN A 512 6.98 -6.88 -27.34
C ASN A 512 8.41 -7.01 -27.88
N PRO A 513 8.88 -8.22 -28.26
CA PRO A 513 10.19 -8.45 -28.86
C PRO A 513 10.49 -7.61 -30.12
N GLY A 514 9.47 -7.29 -30.92
CA GLY A 514 9.62 -6.42 -32.08
C GLY A 514 10.05 -4.99 -31.71
N ILE A 515 9.60 -4.50 -30.55
CA ILE A 515 10.05 -3.21 -29.99
C ILE A 515 11.43 -3.35 -29.38
N SER A 516 11.70 -4.44 -28.67
CA SER A 516 13.03 -4.73 -28.11
C SER A 516 14.13 -4.68 -29.16
N ALA A 517 13.90 -5.28 -30.33
CA ALA A 517 14.84 -5.26 -31.45
C ALA A 517 15.19 -3.82 -31.90
N HIS A 518 14.21 -2.91 -31.90
CA HIS A 518 14.46 -1.49 -32.17
C HIS A 518 15.21 -0.82 -31.01
N LEU A 519 14.81 -1.09 -29.76
CA LEU A 519 15.41 -0.49 -28.58
C LEU A 519 16.86 -0.90 -28.35
N GLN A 520 17.32 -2.03 -28.90
CA GLN A 520 18.73 -2.44 -28.88
C GLN A 520 19.67 -1.37 -29.45
N THR A 521 19.16 -0.51 -30.33
CA THR A 521 19.93 0.63 -30.89
C THR A 521 20.40 1.64 -29.82
N TYR A 522 19.76 1.66 -28.64
CA TYR A 522 20.12 2.55 -27.54
C TYR A 522 21.14 1.95 -26.55
N GLN A 523 21.56 0.69 -26.73
CA GLN A 523 22.60 0.02 -25.91
C GLN A 523 22.34 0.06 -24.39
N LEU A 524 21.07 0.04 -23.99
CA LEU A 524 20.65 -0.06 -22.58
C LEU A 524 20.11 -1.47 -22.30
N PRO A 525 20.12 -1.93 -21.04
CA PRO A 525 19.37 -3.12 -20.65
C PRO A 525 17.90 -2.97 -21.01
N ILE A 526 17.32 -4.02 -21.59
CA ILE A 526 15.91 -4.08 -21.99
C ILE A 526 15.24 -5.16 -21.17
N GLU A 527 14.10 -4.84 -20.57
CA GLU A 527 13.21 -5.79 -19.93
C GLU A 527 11.94 -5.91 -20.77
N GLU A 528 11.61 -7.14 -21.17
CA GLU A 528 10.37 -7.40 -21.90
C GLU A 528 9.25 -7.70 -20.90
N ILE A 529 8.32 -6.76 -20.72
CA ILE A 529 7.14 -6.91 -19.86
C ILE A 529 5.89 -6.60 -20.68
N ALA A 530 5.24 -7.64 -21.16
CA ALA A 530 3.98 -7.54 -21.89
C ALA A 530 2.82 -7.03 -21.02
N TYR A 531 1.73 -6.62 -21.69
CA TYR A 531 0.46 -6.37 -21.03
C TYR A 531 -0.13 -7.65 -20.43
N GLY A 532 -0.93 -7.47 -19.37
CA GLY A 532 -1.65 -8.56 -18.75
C GLY A 532 -3.03 -8.78 -19.36
N VAL A 533 -3.57 -9.96 -19.13
CA VAL A 533 -4.95 -10.35 -19.45
C VAL A 533 -5.56 -11.08 -18.27
N GLU A 534 -6.85 -10.85 -18.04
CA GLU A 534 -7.63 -11.67 -17.12
C GLU A 534 -8.02 -12.98 -17.81
N SER A 535 -8.04 -14.09 -17.07
CA SER A 535 -8.66 -15.32 -17.56
C SER A 535 -10.18 -15.12 -17.47
N PRO A 536 -10.90 -14.91 -18.59
CA PRO A 536 -12.33 -14.67 -18.52
C PRO A 536 -13.04 -15.92 -18.02
N SER A 537 -14.01 -15.74 -17.12
CA SER A 537 -14.93 -16.82 -16.80
C SER A 537 -15.84 -17.06 -18.01
N PRO A 538 -16.12 -18.32 -18.39
CA PRO A 538 -17.13 -18.62 -19.39
C PRO A 538 -18.46 -17.96 -19.00
N LEU A 539 -19.12 -17.30 -19.96
CA LEU A 539 -20.49 -16.86 -19.72
C LEU A 539 -21.39 -18.09 -19.69
N SER A 540 -22.49 -18.02 -18.94
CA SER A 540 -23.56 -19.01 -19.05
C SER A 540 -24.15 -19.00 -20.45
N ASP A 541 -24.59 -20.16 -20.94
CA ASP A 541 -25.18 -20.31 -22.28
C ASP A 541 -26.34 -19.33 -22.52
N GLU A 542 -27.14 -19.03 -21.49
CA GLU A 542 -28.25 -18.08 -21.57
C GLU A 542 -27.76 -16.65 -21.82
N ALA A 543 -26.80 -16.17 -21.02
CA ALA A 543 -26.24 -14.82 -21.16
C ALA A 543 -25.50 -14.61 -22.49
N LEU A 544 -24.79 -15.66 -22.95
CA LEU A 544 -24.16 -15.68 -24.27
C LEU A 544 -25.22 -15.56 -25.37
N THR A 545 -26.23 -16.44 -25.34
CA THR A 545 -27.30 -16.49 -26.35
C THR A 545 -28.05 -15.16 -26.42
N GLN A 546 -28.45 -14.63 -25.26
CA GLN A 546 -29.13 -13.33 -25.17
C GLN A 546 -28.31 -12.21 -25.81
N THR A 547 -27.03 -12.08 -25.45
CA THR A 547 -26.16 -11.02 -25.98
C THR A 547 -25.99 -11.13 -27.49
N LEU A 548 -25.83 -12.35 -28.02
CA LEU A 548 -25.68 -12.56 -29.46
C LEU A 548 -26.97 -12.24 -30.22
N GLU A 549 -28.12 -12.73 -29.75
CA GLU A 549 -29.43 -12.48 -30.37
C GLU A 549 -29.80 -11.00 -30.41
N GLU A 550 -29.56 -10.26 -29.31
CA GLU A 550 -29.79 -8.81 -29.24
C GLU A 550 -28.97 -8.02 -30.27
N ASN A 551 -27.87 -8.60 -30.77
CA ASN A 551 -26.99 -7.99 -31.76
C ASN A 551 -27.12 -8.61 -33.16
N GLY A 552 -28.10 -9.49 -33.36
CA GLY A 552 -28.33 -10.17 -34.64
C GLY A 552 -27.23 -11.16 -35.02
N LEU A 553 -26.56 -11.74 -34.02
CA LEU A 553 -25.45 -12.67 -34.18
C LEU A 553 -25.88 -14.10 -33.84
N VAL A 554 -25.27 -15.07 -34.53
CA VAL A 554 -25.44 -16.49 -34.27
C VAL A 554 -24.10 -17.07 -33.85
N SER A 555 -24.07 -17.85 -32.76
CA SER A 555 -22.84 -18.48 -32.26
C SER A 555 -22.18 -19.33 -33.35
N GLY A 556 -20.87 -19.16 -33.54
CA GLY A 556 -20.07 -19.81 -34.59
C GLY A 556 -20.36 -19.33 -36.02
N GLY A 557 -21.20 -18.31 -36.20
CA GLY A 557 -21.71 -17.87 -37.51
C GLY A 557 -21.10 -16.59 -38.07
N TYR A 558 -20.15 -15.95 -37.38
CA TYR A 558 -19.61 -14.64 -37.80
C TYR A 558 -18.12 -14.47 -37.52
N ALA A 559 -17.48 -13.60 -38.29
CA ALA A 559 -16.13 -13.11 -38.03
C ALA A 559 -16.21 -11.86 -37.14
N LEU A 560 -15.31 -11.73 -36.17
CA LEU A 560 -15.30 -10.61 -35.22
C LEU A 560 -14.07 -9.73 -35.37
N LEU A 561 -14.28 -8.41 -35.44
CA LEU A 561 -13.25 -7.39 -35.28
C LEU A 561 -13.61 -6.48 -34.09
N LEU A 562 -12.73 -6.43 -33.08
CA LEU A 562 -12.82 -5.52 -31.94
C LEU A 562 -11.62 -4.57 -31.96
N CYS A 563 -11.79 -3.36 -32.49
CA CYS A 563 -10.68 -2.41 -32.59
C CYS A 563 -11.15 -0.96 -32.78
N ARG A 564 -10.21 -0.01 -32.66
CA ARG A 564 -10.45 1.37 -33.11
C ARG A 564 -10.61 1.39 -34.62
N LEU A 565 -11.58 2.14 -35.15
CA LEU A 565 -11.78 2.24 -36.60
C LEU A 565 -10.75 3.19 -37.20
N VAL A 566 -9.57 2.66 -37.51
CA VAL A 566 -8.44 3.35 -38.16
C VAL A 566 -7.84 2.46 -39.26
N PRO A 567 -7.25 3.04 -40.33
CA PRO A 567 -6.69 2.27 -41.45
C PRO A 567 -5.65 1.21 -41.05
N GLU A 568 -4.83 1.50 -40.02
CA GLU A 568 -3.79 0.59 -39.54
C GLU A 568 -4.32 -0.74 -38.94
N ASN A 569 -5.64 -0.84 -38.71
CA ASN A 569 -6.29 -2.04 -38.21
C ASN A 569 -6.89 -2.93 -39.31
N ASN A 570 -6.63 -2.64 -40.59
CA ASN A 570 -6.96 -3.47 -41.77
C ASN A 570 -8.42 -3.96 -41.82
N ILE A 571 -9.36 -3.10 -41.43
CA ILE A 571 -10.79 -3.43 -41.33
C ILE A 571 -11.42 -3.56 -42.71
N ASP A 572 -11.03 -2.68 -43.63
CA ASP A 572 -11.45 -2.71 -45.04
C ASP A 572 -11.02 -4.00 -45.74
N LEU A 573 -9.78 -4.44 -45.55
CA LEU A 573 -9.29 -5.72 -46.09
C LEU A 573 -10.10 -6.90 -45.55
N ALA A 574 -10.38 -6.91 -44.24
CA ALA A 574 -11.18 -7.98 -43.63
C ALA A 574 -12.62 -8.01 -44.15
N LEU A 575 -13.25 -6.84 -44.30
CA LEU A 575 -14.59 -6.73 -44.87
C LEU A 575 -14.63 -7.16 -46.35
N ASP A 576 -13.66 -6.69 -47.15
CA ASP A 576 -13.51 -7.12 -48.55
C ASP A 576 -13.36 -8.63 -48.69
N ALA A 577 -12.64 -9.27 -47.76
CA ALA A 577 -12.36 -10.69 -47.81
C ALA A 577 -13.55 -11.56 -47.40
N LEU A 578 -14.28 -11.17 -46.35
CA LEU A 578 -15.15 -12.07 -45.61
C LEU A 578 -16.65 -11.81 -45.80
N LEU A 579 -17.06 -10.63 -46.25
CA LEU A 579 -18.49 -10.31 -46.38
C LEU A 579 -19.23 -11.26 -47.33
N ASP A 580 -18.57 -11.71 -48.41
CA ASP A 580 -19.14 -12.72 -49.33
C ASP A 580 -19.14 -14.15 -48.75
N GLU A 581 -18.31 -14.41 -47.74
CA GLU A 581 -18.17 -15.72 -47.09
C GLU A 581 -19.10 -15.89 -45.87
N GLY A 582 -19.49 -14.79 -45.21
CA GLY A 582 -20.44 -14.80 -44.10
C GLY A 582 -20.52 -13.48 -43.31
N PRO A 583 -21.33 -13.44 -42.24
CA PRO A 583 -21.46 -12.28 -41.35
C PRO A 583 -20.13 -11.80 -40.76
N VAL A 584 -19.88 -10.48 -40.81
CA VAL A 584 -18.72 -9.82 -40.20
C VAL A 584 -19.20 -8.76 -39.21
N ALA A 585 -18.95 -9.01 -37.93
CA ALA A 585 -19.25 -8.10 -36.84
C ALA A 585 -18.05 -7.20 -36.55
N VAL A 586 -18.26 -5.88 -36.64
CA VAL A 586 -17.24 -4.88 -36.33
C VAL A 586 -17.72 -4.02 -35.16
N LEU A 587 -17.00 -4.09 -34.04
CA LEU A 587 -17.23 -3.25 -32.87
C LEU A 587 -16.22 -2.11 -32.83
N GLY A 588 -16.71 -0.88 -32.78
CA GLY A 588 -15.89 0.31 -32.66
C GLY A 588 -16.67 1.61 -32.59
N ASP A 589 -15.95 2.73 -32.53
CA ASP A 589 -16.55 4.06 -32.59
C ASP A 589 -16.81 4.48 -34.04
N TRP A 590 -18.10 4.48 -34.42
CA TRP A 590 -18.58 4.82 -35.77
C TRP A 590 -18.67 6.33 -36.06
N SER A 591 -18.26 7.19 -35.13
CA SER A 591 -18.33 8.65 -35.30
C SER A 591 -17.21 9.24 -36.15
N ASN A 592 -16.11 8.52 -36.35
CA ASN A 592 -14.91 9.05 -37.00
C ASN A 592 -14.94 8.97 -38.55
N THR A 593 -14.06 9.73 -39.20
CA THR A 593 -13.99 9.84 -40.67
C THR A 593 -13.75 8.50 -41.37
N TYR A 594 -12.89 7.64 -40.83
CA TYR A 594 -12.61 6.33 -41.44
C TYR A 594 -13.81 5.40 -41.36
N ALA A 595 -14.55 5.43 -40.23
CA ALA A 595 -15.81 4.70 -40.10
C ALA A 595 -16.82 5.10 -41.18
N GLN A 596 -16.94 6.40 -41.48
CA GLN A 596 -17.81 6.89 -42.56
C GLN A 596 -17.37 6.38 -43.95
N THR A 597 -16.07 6.21 -44.18
CA THR A 597 -15.55 5.59 -45.41
C THR A 597 -15.96 4.12 -45.50
N LEU A 598 -15.83 3.35 -44.41
CA LEU A 598 -16.27 1.95 -44.35
C LEU A 598 -17.79 1.84 -44.61
N LEU A 599 -18.59 2.73 -44.02
CA LEU A 599 -20.05 2.75 -44.23
C LEU A 599 -20.44 3.03 -45.67
N LYS A 600 -19.76 3.97 -46.34
CA LYS A 600 -20.03 4.25 -47.76
C LYS A 600 -19.73 3.05 -48.66
N ARG A 601 -18.70 2.28 -48.32
CA ARG A 601 -18.23 1.15 -49.14
C ARG A 601 -19.00 -0.14 -48.86
N PHE A 602 -19.24 -0.46 -47.60
CA PHE A 602 -19.77 -1.77 -47.17
C PHE A 602 -21.14 -1.69 -46.49
N GLY A 603 -21.63 -0.50 -46.14
CA GLY A 603 -22.81 -0.31 -45.29
C GLY A 603 -24.12 -0.92 -45.80
N ALA A 604 -24.23 -1.19 -47.10
CA ALA A 604 -25.39 -1.84 -47.72
C ALA A 604 -25.25 -3.38 -47.80
N HIS A 605 -24.10 -3.95 -47.43
CA HIS A 605 -23.87 -5.38 -47.51
C HIS A 605 -24.65 -6.11 -46.40
N PRO A 606 -25.47 -7.14 -46.71
CA PRO A 606 -26.35 -7.79 -45.73
C PRO A 606 -25.61 -8.50 -44.60
N HIS A 607 -24.38 -8.95 -44.86
CA HIS A 607 -23.52 -9.61 -43.87
C HIS A 607 -22.71 -8.63 -43.00
N PHE A 608 -22.80 -7.32 -43.22
CA PHE A 608 -22.03 -6.36 -42.43
C PHE A 608 -22.80 -5.96 -41.17
N ILE A 609 -22.30 -6.41 -40.01
CA ILE A 609 -22.92 -6.17 -38.71
C ILE A 609 -22.10 -5.10 -37.96
N ARG A 610 -22.77 -4.00 -37.63
CA ARG A 610 -22.15 -2.84 -36.98
C ARG A 610 -22.52 -2.84 -35.51
N ILE A 611 -21.51 -2.87 -34.65
CA ILE A 611 -21.70 -2.82 -33.19
C ILE A 611 -21.05 -1.54 -32.68
N HIS A 612 -21.78 -0.78 -31.87
CA HIS A 612 -21.25 0.43 -31.25
C HIS A 612 -20.27 0.08 -30.13
N ALA A 613 -19.27 0.95 -29.91
CA ALA A 613 -18.32 0.80 -28.81
C ALA A 613 -19.06 0.60 -27.47
N ASN A 614 -18.76 -0.51 -26.81
CA ASN A 614 -19.29 -0.87 -25.50
C ASN A 614 -18.12 -1.26 -24.59
N PHE A 615 -18.10 -0.72 -23.38
CA PHE A 615 -17.05 -0.96 -22.39
C PHE A 615 -17.41 -2.05 -21.37
N ASP A 616 -18.55 -2.72 -21.54
CA ASP A 616 -18.94 -3.87 -20.73
C ASP A 616 -18.07 -5.10 -21.06
N PRO A 617 -17.28 -5.61 -20.09
CA PRO A 617 -16.45 -6.79 -20.29
C PRO A 617 -17.27 -8.04 -20.63
N GLN A 618 -18.46 -8.23 -20.05
CA GLN A 618 -19.30 -9.40 -20.33
C GLN A 618 -19.79 -9.36 -21.78
N PHE A 619 -20.23 -8.20 -22.25
CA PHE A 619 -20.63 -8.01 -23.63
C PHE A 619 -19.52 -8.36 -24.63
N THR A 620 -18.33 -7.79 -24.46
CA THR A 620 -17.21 -8.06 -25.38
C THR A 620 -16.72 -9.51 -25.30
N GLN A 621 -16.83 -10.14 -24.13
CA GLN A 621 -16.53 -11.55 -23.94
C GLN A 621 -17.53 -12.46 -24.66
N ALA A 622 -18.84 -12.13 -24.62
CA ALA A 622 -19.87 -12.86 -25.37
C ALA A 622 -19.60 -12.85 -26.86
N LEU A 623 -19.21 -11.70 -27.41
CA LEU A 623 -18.84 -11.59 -28.82
C LEU A 623 -17.63 -12.47 -29.15
N ARG A 624 -16.60 -12.49 -28.30
CA ARG A 624 -15.43 -13.34 -28.51
C ARG A 624 -15.75 -14.83 -28.45
N GLN A 625 -16.54 -15.25 -27.47
CA GLN A 625 -16.94 -16.66 -27.30
C GLN A 625 -17.84 -17.15 -28.43
N GLY A 626 -18.71 -16.28 -28.94
CA GLY A 626 -19.64 -16.62 -30.01
C GLY A 626 -19.07 -16.53 -31.43
N CYS A 627 -17.87 -15.98 -31.64
CA CYS A 627 -17.34 -15.79 -32.99
C CYS A 627 -16.82 -17.09 -33.61
N ARG A 628 -16.93 -17.23 -34.94
CA ARG A 628 -16.32 -18.32 -35.72
C ARG A 628 -14.81 -18.15 -35.78
N ILE A 629 -14.40 -16.93 -36.14
CA ILE A 629 -13.01 -16.47 -36.18
C ILE A 629 -12.92 -15.06 -35.62
N TYR A 630 -11.83 -14.78 -34.91
CA TYR A 630 -11.45 -13.45 -34.49
C TYR A 630 -10.37 -12.91 -35.44
N VAL A 631 -10.67 -11.81 -36.12
CA VAL A 631 -9.75 -11.18 -37.07
C VAL A 631 -8.98 -10.08 -36.37
N HIS A 632 -7.68 -10.30 -36.18
CA HIS A 632 -6.80 -9.33 -35.52
C HIS A 632 -5.99 -8.52 -36.54
N GLY A 633 -6.60 -7.46 -37.08
CA GLY A 633 -6.01 -6.67 -38.17
C GLY A 633 -4.96 -5.61 -37.78
N HIS A 634 -4.50 -5.56 -36.53
CA HIS A 634 -3.53 -4.54 -36.11
C HIS A 634 -2.16 -4.78 -36.78
N SER A 635 -1.68 -3.81 -37.57
CA SER A 635 -0.38 -3.88 -38.24
C SER A 635 0.78 -3.24 -37.46
N ALA A 636 0.49 -2.51 -36.37
CA ALA A 636 1.47 -1.87 -35.51
C ALA A 636 0.97 -1.79 -34.05
N GLY A 637 1.89 -1.66 -33.09
CA GLY A 637 1.57 -1.28 -31.71
C GLY A 637 1.92 -2.29 -30.60
N GLY A 638 3.02 -3.05 -30.75
CA GLY A 638 3.51 -3.90 -29.66
C GLY A 638 2.58 -5.05 -29.31
N THR A 639 2.49 -5.39 -28.03
CA THR A 639 1.61 -6.47 -27.56
C THR A 639 0.20 -5.91 -27.32
N ASN A 640 -0.71 -6.25 -28.22
CA ASN A 640 -2.06 -5.70 -28.20
C ASN A 640 -2.95 -6.40 -27.15
N PRO A 641 -3.55 -5.68 -26.16
CA PRO A 641 -4.43 -6.28 -25.17
C PRO A 641 -5.63 -7.01 -25.77
N GLY A 642 -6.19 -6.51 -26.88
CA GLY A 642 -7.31 -7.14 -27.58
C GLY A 642 -6.93 -8.49 -28.21
N LEU A 643 -5.66 -8.71 -28.55
CA LEU A 643 -5.16 -10.01 -28.99
C LEU A 643 -5.07 -10.99 -27.81
N LEU A 644 -4.47 -10.56 -26.70
CA LEU A 644 -4.36 -11.36 -25.49
C LEU A 644 -5.74 -11.79 -24.97
N GLN A 645 -6.69 -10.86 -24.97
CA GLN A 645 -8.06 -11.16 -24.56
C GLN A 645 -8.77 -12.14 -25.53
N ALA A 646 -8.48 -12.09 -26.83
CA ALA A 646 -8.98 -13.10 -27.77
C ALA A 646 -8.37 -14.49 -27.53
N MET A 647 -7.07 -14.55 -27.19
CA MET A 647 -6.41 -15.80 -26.79
C MET A 647 -7.05 -16.35 -25.51
N ALA A 648 -7.23 -15.51 -24.49
CA ALA A 648 -7.82 -15.90 -23.22
C ALA A 648 -9.30 -16.32 -23.35
N ALA A 649 -10.03 -15.75 -24.30
CA ALA A 649 -11.40 -16.16 -24.62
C ALA A 649 -11.49 -17.45 -25.45
N GLY A 650 -10.36 -18.04 -25.85
CA GLY A 650 -10.32 -19.25 -26.68
C GLY A 650 -10.74 -19.05 -28.12
N CYS A 651 -10.65 -17.82 -28.64
CA CYS A 651 -10.98 -17.55 -30.04
C CYS A 651 -10.04 -18.32 -30.98
N ARG A 652 -10.58 -18.70 -32.14
CA ARG A 652 -9.78 -19.06 -33.33
C ARG A 652 -9.34 -17.77 -34.00
N ILE A 653 -8.03 -17.52 -34.07
CA ILE A 653 -7.49 -16.22 -34.44
C ILE A 653 -6.86 -16.29 -35.83
N SER A 654 -7.19 -15.31 -36.68
CA SER A 654 -6.40 -14.97 -37.86
C SER A 654 -5.88 -13.54 -37.69
N ALA A 655 -4.56 -13.38 -37.60
CA ALA A 655 -3.92 -12.10 -37.30
C ALA A 655 -3.19 -11.53 -38.52
N HIS A 656 -3.09 -10.20 -38.61
CA HIS A 656 -2.27 -9.57 -39.64
C HIS A 656 -0.83 -10.07 -39.53
N ASP A 657 -0.20 -10.41 -40.66
CA ASP A 657 1.17 -10.88 -40.70
C ASP A 657 2.16 -9.73 -40.40
N ASN A 658 2.61 -9.64 -39.14
CA ASN A 658 3.66 -8.71 -38.74
C ASN A 658 4.44 -9.26 -37.54
N VAL A 659 5.58 -8.64 -37.25
CA VAL A 659 6.50 -9.08 -36.20
C VAL A 659 5.87 -9.07 -34.80
N PHE A 660 4.94 -8.15 -34.53
CA PHE A 660 4.33 -8.01 -33.22
C PHE A 660 3.34 -9.15 -32.93
N ASN A 661 2.45 -9.42 -33.89
CA ASN A 661 1.48 -10.51 -33.80
C ASN A 661 2.17 -11.88 -33.77
N ARG A 662 3.23 -12.04 -34.58
CA ARG A 662 4.06 -13.26 -34.59
C ARG A 662 4.77 -13.52 -33.28
N ALA A 663 5.21 -12.47 -32.58
CA ALA A 663 5.83 -12.62 -31.27
C ALA A 663 4.85 -13.12 -30.21
N VAL A 664 3.54 -12.82 -30.34
CA VAL A 664 2.51 -13.23 -29.39
C VAL A 664 1.96 -14.63 -29.70
N LEU A 665 1.61 -14.89 -30.97
CA LEU A 665 0.93 -16.14 -31.37
C LEU A 665 1.89 -17.25 -31.86
N GLY A 666 3.15 -16.92 -32.13
CA GLY A 666 4.15 -17.88 -32.61
C GLY A 666 3.94 -18.33 -34.07
N PRO A 667 4.83 -19.18 -34.60
CA PRO A 667 4.86 -19.49 -36.04
C PRO A 667 3.65 -20.29 -36.57
N ASN A 668 2.93 -21.00 -35.70
CA ASN A 668 1.89 -21.95 -36.09
C ASN A 668 0.47 -21.35 -36.14
N ALA A 669 0.32 -20.04 -35.92
CA ALA A 669 -0.97 -19.37 -35.99
C ALA A 669 -1.41 -19.10 -37.45
N SER A 670 -2.69 -18.75 -37.63
CA SER A 670 -3.18 -18.24 -38.92
C SER A 670 -2.81 -16.76 -39.05
N TYR A 671 -2.16 -16.45 -40.17
CA TYR A 671 -1.79 -15.08 -40.52
C TYR A 671 -2.37 -14.68 -41.87
N PHE A 672 -2.65 -13.40 -42.04
CA PHE A 672 -3.10 -12.85 -43.31
C PHE A 672 -2.28 -11.63 -43.73
N SER A 673 -1.98 -11.56 -45.02
CA SER A 673 -1.53 -10.34 -45.71
C SER A 673 -2.47 -9.96 -46.86
N THR A 674 -3.31 -10.89 -47.29
CA THR A 674 -4.21 -10.75 -48.44
C THR A 674 -5.64 -11.19 -48.09
N PRO A 675 -6.66 -10.75 -48.85
CA PRO A 675 -8.02 -11.25 -48.68
C PRO A 675 -8.16 -12.77 -48.78
N SER A 676 -7.39 -13.41 -49.66
CA SER A 676 -7.42 -14.87 -49.85
C SER A 676 -6.99 -15.64 -48.61
N ASP A 677 -6.07 -15.09 -47.82
CA ASP A 677 -5.60 -15.71 -46.58
C ASP A 677 -6.74 -15.76 -45.54
N LEU A 678 -7.49 -14.66 -45.40
CA LEU A 678 -8.65 -14.58 -44.52
C LEU A 678 -9.79 -15.49 -44.96
N GLN A 679 -10.07 -15.57 -46.26
CA GLN A 679 -11.06 -16.50 -46.83
C GLN A 679 -10.69 -17.96 -46.53
N THR A 680 -9.39 -18.28 -46.62
CA THR A 680 -8.89 -19.62 -46.27
C THR A 680 -9.06 -19.88 -44.77
N ALA A 681 -8.69 -18.91 -43.92
CA ALA A 681 -8.86 -18.99 -42.47
C ALA A 681 -10.33 -19.17 -42.06
N TRP A 682 -11.27 -18.50 -42.74
CA TRP A 682 -12.71 -18.68 -42.53
C TRP A 682 -13.19 -20.10 -42.85
N LYS A 683 -12.80 -20.61 -44.02
CA LYS A 683 -13.15 -21.97 -44.49
C LYS A 683 -12.56 -23.05 -43.59
N GLN A 684 -11.36 -22.81 -43.07
CA GLN A 684 -10.62 -23.74 -42.21
C GLN A 684 -10.71 -23.41 -40.72
N ALA A 685 -11.67 -22.58 -40.30
CA ALA A 685 -11.77 -22.08 -38.92
C ALA A 685 -11.72 -23.20 -37.88
N ASP A 686 -12.40 -24.33 -38.16
CA ASP A 686 -12.47 -25.47 -37.23
C ASP A 686 -11.13 -26.20 -37.04
N HIS A 687 -10.16 -25.96 -37.92
CA HIS A 687 -8.80 -26.50 -37.84
C HIS A 687 -7.78 -25.49 -37.29
N LEU A 688 -8.18 -24.25 -37.03
CA LEU A 688 -7.28 -23.24 -36.47
C LEU A 688 -6.97 -23.56 -34.99
N PRO A 689 -5.71 -23.41 -34.56
CA PRO A 689 -5.37 -23.56 -33.15
C PRO A 689 -6.02 -22.46 -32.31
N THR A 690 -6.23 -22.76 -31.04
CA THR A 690 -6.56 -21.78 -29.99
C THR A 690 -5.33 -21.57 -29.12
N PHE A 691 -5.31 -20.46 -28.38
CA PHE A 691 -4.12 -20.00 -27.64
C PHE A 691 -4.39 -19.77 -26.15
N THR A 692 -5.41 -20.44 -25.60
CA THR A 692 -5.82 -20.27 -24.20
C THR A 692 -4.71 -20.67 -23.24
N ALA A 693 -3.96 -21.73 -23.55
CA ALA A 693 -2.84 -22.19 -22.72
C ALA A 693 -1.70 -21.15 -22.69
N GLU A 694 -1.34 -20.60 -23.84
CA GLU A 694 -0.30 -19.58 -23.99
C GLU A 694 -0.70 -18.25 -23.34
N SER A 695 -2.00 -17.94 -23.29
CA SER A 695 -2.51 -16.73 -22.62
C SER A 695 -2.18 -16.70 -21.12
N THR A 696 -1.96 -17.86 -20.48
CA THR A 696 -1.60 -17.95 -19.06
C THR A 696 -0.23 -17.36 -18.74
N HIS A 697 0.64 -17.17 -19.74
CA HIS A 697 1.92 -16.47 -19.58
C HIS A 697 1.73 -14.95 -19.43
N TYR A 698 0.56 -14.42 -19.79
CA TYR A 698 0.26 -12.99 -19.80
C TYR A 698 -0.69 -12.59 -18.67
N THR A 699 -0.67 -13.25 -17.52
CA THR A 699 -1.61 -12.91 -16.43
C THR A 699 -1.19 -11.62 -15.70
N TRP A 700 -2.14 -10.82 -15.24
CA TRP A 700 -1.85 -9.62 -14.44
C TRP A 700 -0.96 -9.88 -13.21
N PRO A 701 -1.11 -10.99 -12.45
CA PRO A 701 -0.17 -11.36 -11.40
C PRO A 701 1.27 -11.56 -11.90
N ALA A 702 1.47 -12.23 -13.03
CA ALA A 702 2.81 -12.43 -13.60
C ALA A 702 3.44 -11.10 -14.03
N VAL A 703 2.66 -10.23 -14.70
CA VAL A 703 3.10 -8.88 -15.09
C VAL A 703 3.44 -8.02 -13.87
N THR A 704 2.60 -8.06 -12.83
CA THR A 704 2.85 -7.36 -11.55
C THR A 704 4.17 -7.81 -10.92
N GLN A 705 4.41 -9.12 -10.87
CA GLN A 705 5.65 -9.67 -10.33
C GLN A 705 6.87 -9.25 -11.15
N ALA A 706 6.76 -9.16 -12.48
CA ALA A 706 7.84 -8.66 -13.33
C ALA A 706 8.21 -7.20 -12.98
N TYR A 707 7.22 -6.32 -12.80
CA TYR A 707 7.46 -4.95 -12.32
C TYR A 707 8.05 -4.90 -10.91
N ALA A 708 7.61 -5.75 -9.99
CA ALA A 708 8.17 -5.83 -8.63
C ALA A 708 9.64 -6.27 -8.65
N ASN A 709 9.98 -7.26 -9.49
CA ASN A 709 11.34 -7.74 -9.69
C ASN A 709 12.23 -6.67 -10.32
N LEU A 710 11.73 -5.98 -11.34
CA LEU A 710 12.46 -4.87 -11.96
C LEU A 710 12.67 -3.70 -10.99
N ALA A 711 11.67 -3.35 -10.18
CA ALA A 711 11.82 -2.33 -9.13
C ALA A 711 12.89 -2.72 -8.11
N SER A 712 12.97 -4.00 -7.74
CA SER A 712 14.01 -4.51 -6.83
C SER A 712 15.41 -4.39 -7.43
N ARG A 713 15.58 -4.72 -8.72
CA ARG A 713 16.86 -4.58 -9.45
C ARG A 713 17.26 -3.14 -9.68
N LEU A 714 16.29 -2.23 -9.86
CA LEU A 714 16.55 -0.80 -10.03
C LEU A 714 17.06 -0.15 -8.74
N ARG A 715 16.61 -0.64 -7.58
CA ARG A 715 17.02 -0.13 -6.27
C ARG A 715 18.44 -0.56 -5.88
N GLY A 716 18.79 -1.83 -6.15
CA GLY A 716 20.09 -2.43 -5.86
C GLY A 716 21.18 -1.86 -6.74
#